data_AF-A0AB38XU91-F1
#
_entry.id   AF-A0AB38XU91-F1
#
_cell.length_a   1.000
_cell.length_b   1.000
_cell.length_c   1.000
_cell.angle_alpha   90.00
_cell.angle_beta   90.00
_cell.angle_gamma   90.00
#
_symmetry.space_group_name_H-M   'P 1'
#
loop_
_entity.id
_entity.type
_entity.pdbx_description
1 polymer ?
#
loop_
_entity_poly.entity_id
_entity_poly.type
_entity_poly.pdbx_seq_one_letter_code
_entity_poly.pdbx_strand_id
1 'polypeptide(L)'
;MTTANEAWSIEISPKDAPDTVRHEHELIELDVNGTEWQSRLVDTAVDVPGRSDPSYFTVLVRRKPRSVAKVSETLATISGSSTDVPAGQDPKVVSGQNPLGERQNGRTGESGHRDSGHRDSAAAAAVEAAAVAGVDAGVDVKSFGQLPTVRSMGSGGRRAQVIGFDTEFTYREDDPAKRVIDSYQFACTDALDDGVLVQVVVLPLAGDRIYLEDALYIVSLAGGLHVLSPSREPIDPRGVLVRDVRKLNPRGKFDYSATRDAAFKARIAVVLACHFGNADLTAFRRPPEQRNGGEKHYDILRRVTSASGGLVSLQPARFMRKSGKGSNSYRWLPFSVTVRDTMCQAAPGHKSLAALGDVCGVPKLDVGSSIENMTSMRRDDLTSFLEYGVNDAVIVVEYLAMLWGLNIVPPVTLSGAGASAVRDGIMRYMGDKVVKDFLINFRGLVRLTDPEPFLDHDQLSYYTTRELVPVDGDANQSHTAWKMAFHGGWNSCLSPGHHPYPTFDHDIQSAYPSAMASVIDVDYVGGCIEEVVKDRVLTLDDFPLGPITPLVAYVSWNFPDDVVAPCLPVVVGDCVLYPRTSDGAGAAQGDDVGGYDGFHGAWCAGPELYLALKLGATVRVQIGYRMRLRMQSDSTPSRSLRFALRQMVEDRATAKKIFGKGSLEEQTVKVATNSVYGKLAQDVSERNGWGAWAEEMESIGGSSVTSPYHASMTTSLVRALLLAMANTIPILSVTTDGFITPVEEIEHFDCFGIANVFRAARRALVGDPTVWEIKHYQDDLVNFSTRGNVSLLEHGVLAKAGLKVPEEVERGTVAERRWFRDTALSRRGKIPNPYTSFPTFRELSRSVNRLDFHPVDRTPEVSTVDFDLKRQPLRGTLRVDVIDGNEMAGFDTCAWDSVDDYKHARGIAGHMQLVRYGTTGVDRPTGCLRTGHDWETWFKRFESARGRRIRTADSALLTELVAAHKAGLVVVDRLAVRVSVAQKVGWLSSLGMGEFTRAQWDHMSKKVRRSTVLRDADMDAVRAFADELNRGDGYV
;
A
#
# COMPACT_ATOMS: atom_id res chain seq x y z
N MET A 1 20.07 36.63 -23.57
CA MET A 1 21.55 36.76 -23.55
C MET A 1 22.01 36.14 -22.24
N THR A 2 22.92 35.18 -22.37
CA THR A 2 23.22 34.08 -21.46
C THR A 2 23.97 34.49 -20.19
N THR A 3 23.41 34.18 -19.01
CA THR A 3 24.09 34.20 -17.69
C THR A 3 25.28 33.22 -17.62
N ALA A 4 25.50 32.40 -18.65
CA ALA A 4 26.56 31.41 -18.71
C ALA A 4 27.99 31.98 -18.66
N ASN A 5 28.21 33.28 -18.90
CA ASN A 5 29.55 33.89 -18.88
C ASN A 5 29.75 34.90 -17.73
N GLU A 6 28.78 35.06 -16.83
CA GLU A 6 28.96 35.92 -15.65
C GLU A 6 29.68 35.16 -14.54
N ALA A 7 30.62 35.82 -13.86
CA ALA A 7 31.32 35.26 -12.72
C ALA A 7 30.35 35.08 -11.54
N TRP A 8 30.31 33.89 -10.93
CA TRP A 8 29.43 33.64 -9.79
C TRP A 8 30.03 34.21 -8.50
N SER A 9 29.19 34.68 -7.57
CA SER A 9 29.67 35.26 -6.30
C SER A 9 30.40 34.26 -5.39
N ILE A 10 30.26 32.97 -5.68
CA ILE A 10 30.85 31.84 -4.95
C ILE A 10 31.99 31.18 -5.72
N GLU A 11 32.26 31.63 -6.95
CA GLU A 11 33.34 31.09 -7.78
C GLU A 11 34.68 31.65 -7.30
N ILE A 12 35.66 30.76 -7.16
CA ILE A 12 36.99 31.10 -6.67
C ILE A 12 38.05 30.69 -7.68
N SER A 13 39.19 31.38 -7.65
CA SER A 13 40.35 30.97 -8.44
C SER A 13 40.94 29.68 -7.86
N PRO A 14 41.32 28.67 -8.67
CA PRO A 14 42.01 27.48 -8.20
C PRO A 14 43.26 27.76 -7.37
N LYS A 15 43.90 28.93 -7.56
CA LYS A 15 45.07 29.38 -6.78
C LYS A 15 44.75 29.74 -5.32
N ASP A 16 43.49 30.03 -5.03
CA ASP A 16 43.02 30.41 -3.71
C ASP A 16 42.50 29.20 -2.90
N ALA A 17 42.45 28.01 -3.53
CA ALA A 17 42.02 26.75 -2.91
C ALA A 17 43.22 25.94 -2.38
N PRO A 18 43.01 25.06 -1.37
CA PRO A 18 44.03 24.11 -0.92
C PRO A 18 44.53 23.21 -2.06
N ASP A 19 45.80 22.80 -2.02
CA ASP A 19 46.42 22.00 -3.09
C ASP A 19 45.64 20.73 -3.44
N THR A 20 45.06 20.04 -2.44
CA THR A 20 44.25 18.84 -2.68
C THR A 20 42.97 19.12 -3.47
N VAL A 21 42.27 20.19 -3.11
CA VAL A 21 41.03 20.64 -3.77
C VAL A 21 41.34 21.12 -5.18
N ARG A 22 42.41 21.91 -5.31
CA ARG A 22 42.89 22.41 -6.60
C ARG A 22 43.24 21.26 -7.53
N HIS A 23 44.00 20.28 -7.05
CA HIS A 23 44.42 19.13 -7.86
C HIS A 23 43.22 18.32 -8.34
N GLU A 24 42.26 18.03 -7.45
CA GLU A 24 41.05 17.29 -7.83
C GLU A 24 40.19 18.05 -8.84
N HIS A 25 40.05 19.37 -8.69
CA HIS A 25 39.35 20.21 -9.65
C HIS A 25 40.04 20.23 -11.02
N GLU A 26 41.36 20.39 -11.06
CA GLU A 26 42.15 20.37 -12.30
C GLU A 26 42.04 19.03 -13.04
N LEU A 27 41.94 17.90 -12.31
CA LEU A 27 41.67 16.59 -12.91
C LEU A 27 40.27 16.52 -13.53
N ILE A 28 39.24 16.95 -12.79
CA ILE A 28 37.86 17.00 -13.30
C ILE A 28 37.78 17.90 -14.54
N GLU A 29 38.42 19.07 -14.52
CA GLU A 29 38.45 20.01 -15.65
C GLU A 29 39.13 19.38 -16.87
N LEU A 30 40.22 18.63 -16.66
CA LEU A 30 40.91 17.90 -17.73
C LEU A 30 40.00 16.83 -18.36
N ASP A 31 39.29 16.06 -17.53
CA ASP A 31 38.43 14.95 -17.97
C ASP A 31 37.20 15.44 -18.76
N VAL A 32 36.67 16.62 -18.43
CA VAL A 32 35.52 17.21 -19.16
C VAL A 32 35.94 18.14 -20.30
N ASN A 33 37.23 18.39 -20.49
CA ASN A 33 37.74 19.27 -21.53
C ASN A 33 37.36 18.73 -22.94
N GLY A 34 36.81 19.60 -23.78
CA GLY A 34 36.29 19.20 -25.10
C GLY A 34 34.90 18.57 -25.09
N THR A 35 34.25 18.44 -23.93
CA THR A 35 32.82 18.09 -23.81
C THR A 35 31.95 19.36 -23.77
N GLU A 36 30.62 19.18 -23.69
CA GLU A 36 29.67 20.29 -23.53
C GLU A 36 29.57 20.81 -22.07
N TRP A 37 30.29 20.19 -21.13
CA TRP A 37 30.27 20.56 -19.71
C TRP A 37 31.18 21.75 -19.43
N GLN A 38 30.65 22.75 -18.71
CA GLN A 38 31.42 23.88 -18.20
C GLN A 38 31.71 23.67 -16.72
N SER A 39 32.99 23.53 -16.35
CA SER A 39 33.44 23.37 -14.97
C SER A 39 33.65 24.72 -14.28
N ARG A 40 33.32 24.77 -12.98
CA ARG A 40 33.56 25.91 -12.10
C ARG A 40 33.96 25.42 -10.71
N LEU A 41 35.04 25.98 -10.16
CA LEU A 41 35.40 25.76 -8.76
C LEU A 41 34.65 26.76 -7.87
N VAL A 42 33.87 26.26 -6.92
CA VAL A 42 33.08 27.09 -6.00
C VAL A 42 33.42 26.81 -4.54
N ASP A 43 33.40 27.87 -3.73
CA ASP A 43 33.33 27.78 -2.27
C ASP A 43 31.97 28.34 -1.81
N THR A 44 31.08 27.46 -1.38
CA THR A 44 29.71 27.87 -0.98
C THR A 44 29.68 28.64 0.35
N ALA A 45 30.78 28.65 1.11
CA ALA A 45 30.91 29.41 2.35
C ALA A 45 31.45 30.84 2.13
N VAL A 46 32.14 31.10 1.01
CA VAL A 46 32.93 32.33 0.80
C VAL A 46 32.13 33.61 0.98
N ASP A 47 30.85 33.60 0.61
CA ASP A 47 29.96 34.76 0.66
C ASP A 47 28.85 34.64 1.71
N VAL A 48 28.81 33.56 2.51
CA VAL A 48 27.79 33.35 3.55
C VAL A 48 28.23 33.95 4.88
N PRO A 49 27.46 34.87 5.46
CA PRO A 49 27.81 35.41 6.77
C PRO A 49 27.78 34.35 7.87
N GLY A 50 28.86 34.27 8.63
CA GLY A 50 28.99 33.38 9.78
C GLY A 50 29.44 31.95 9.46
N ARG A 51 29.71 31.61 8.20
CA ARG A 51 30.42 30.37 7.83
C ARG A 51 31.91 30.70 7.67
N SER A 52 32.76 30.10 8.50
CA SER A 52 34.22 30.26 8.46
C SER A 52 34.92 29.12 7.73
N ASP A 53 34.30 27.94 7.75
CA ASP A 53 34.89 26.73 7.20
C ASP A 53 34.56 26.68 5.70
N PRO A 54 35.58 26.63 4.81
CA PRO A 54 35.36 26.53 3.37
C PRO A 54 34.60 25.26 3.02
N SER A 55 33.79 25.31 1.96
CA SER A 55 33.07 24.13 1.46
C SER A 55 33.16 24.10 -0.07
N TYR A 56 34.11 23.29 -0.56
CA TYR A 56 34.57 23.29 -1.94
C TYR A 56 33.84 22.24 -2.79
N PHE A 57 33.40 22.67 -3.97
CA PHE A 57 32.75 21.83 -4.96
C PHE A 57 33.22 22.19 -6.36
N THR A 58 33.27 21.19 -7.25
CA THR A 58 33.27 21.46 -8.70
C THR A 58 31.82 21.42 -9.19
N VAL A 59 31.37 22.50 -9.84
CA VAL A 59 30.05 22.56 -10.47
C VAL A 59 30.23 22.45 -11.97
N LEU A 60 29.54 21.49 -12.57
CA LEU A 60 29.48 21.26 -14.00
C LEU A 60 28.11 21.68 -14.51
N VAL A 61 28.07 22.56 -15.50
CA VAL A 61 26.82 23.06 -16.11
C VAL A 61 26.82 22.80 -17.60
N ARG A 62 25.69 22.32 -18.12
CA ARG A 62 25.45 22.16 -19.55
C ARG A 62 24.03 22.59 -19.91
N ARG A 63 23.85 23.10 -21.13
CA ARG A 63 22.55 23.39 -21.73
C ARG A 63 22.34 22.49 -22.93
N LYS A 64 21.25 21.74 -22.96
CA LYS A 64 20.86 20.89 -24.09
C LYS A 64 19.48 21.31 -24.61
N PRO A 65 19.24 21.26 -25.93
CA PRO A 65 17.90 21.33 -26.46
C PRO A 65 17.03 20.25 -25.83
N ARG A 66 15.83 20.62 -25.40
CA ARG A 66 14.87 19.68 -24.84
C ARG A 66 14.24 18.87 -25.97
N SER A 67 14.78 17.69 -26.22
CA SER A 67 14.22 16.74 -27.19
C SER A 67 13.13 15.91 -26.51
N VAL A 68 11.89 16.41 -26.47
CA VAL A 68 10.76 15.54 -26.15
C VAL A 68 10.28 14.95 -27.46
N ALA A 69 10.38 13.61 -27.60
CA ALA A 69 9.71 12.92 -28.69
C ALA A 69 8.23 13.35 -28.67
N LYS A 70 7.73 13.88 -29.80
CA LYS A 70 6.29 13.98 -29.96
C LYS A 70 5.76 12.56 -29.85
N VAL A 71 4.80 12.34 -28.96
CA VAL A 71 4.07 11.08 -28.78
C VAL A 71 3.62 10.45 -30.13
N SER A 72 3.54 11.26 -31.20
CA SER A 72 3.24 10.81 -32.56
C SER A 72 4.32 9.98 -33.27
N GLU A 73 5.61 10.08 -32.92
CA GLU A 73 6.70 9.44 -33.69
C GLU A 73 7.10 8.06 -33.15
N THR A 74 6.93 7.81 -31.85
CA THR A 74 7.14 6.47 -31.24
C THR A 74 6.15 5.42 -31.78
N LEU A 75 5.04 5.87 -32.40
CA LEU A 75 4.04 5.02 -33.05
C LEU A 75 4.55 4.35 -34.35
N ALA A 76 5.56 4.90 -35.02
CA ALA A 76 6.06 4.31 -36.26
C ALA A 76 6.94 3.08 -36.01
N THR A 77 7.74 3.08 -34.94
CA THR A 77 8.76 2.05 -34.70
C THR A 77 8.21 0.79 -34.01
N ILE A 78 7.07 0.89 -33.32
CA ILE A 78 6.41 -0.26 -32.66
C ILE A 78 5.45 -1.00 -33.62
N SER A 79 5.12 -0.41 -34.77
CA SER A 79 4.22 -1.01 -35.78
C SER A 79 4.82 -2.18 -36.58
N GLY A 80 6.08 -2.55 -36.31
CA GLY A 80 6.84 -3.57 -37.06
C GLY A 80 6.95 -4.97 -36.46
N SER A 81 6.41 -5.24 -35.26
CA SER A 81 6.46 -6.59 -34.67
C SER A 81 5.16 -6.96 -33.96
N SER A 82 4.12 -7.25 -34.73
CA SER A 82 2.92 -7.93 -34.22
C SER A 82 3.08 -9.45 -34.40
N THR A 83 3.29 -10.16 -33.30
CA THR A 83 2.88 -11.57 -33.15
C THR A 83 2.42 -11.78 -31.71
N ASP A 84 1.11 -12.01 -31.58
CA ASP A 84 0.33 -12.60 -30.48
C ASP A 84 0.92 -12.65 -29.06
N VAL A 85 0.37 -11.79 -28.19
CA VAL A 85 0.46 -11.92 -26.72
C VAL A 85 -0.97 -11.90 -26.15
N PRO A 86 -1.44 -12.96 -25.46
CA PRO A 86 -2.77 -13.01 -24.84
C PRO A 86 -2.91 -11.99 -23.71
N ALA A 87 -4.11 -11.41 -23.60
CA ALA A 87 -4.46 -10.41 -22.62
C ALA A 87 -4.65 -11.03 -21.22
N GLY A 88 -3.85 -10.61 -20.24
CA GLY A 88 -4.10 -10.88 -18.82
C GLY A 88 -2.87 -10.64 -17.96
N GLN A 89 -2.82 -9.52 -17.24
CA GLN A 89 -1.89 -9.31 -16.12
C GLN A 89 -2.36 -8.12 -15.24
N ASP A 90 -3.00 -8.50 -14.14
CA ASP A 90 -2.95 -8.01 -12.74
C ASP A 90 -3.00 -6.51 -12.38
N PRO A 91 -3.73 -6.17 -11.29
CA PRO A 91 -3.17 -5.28 -10.28
C PRO A 91 -3.34 -5.82 -8.85
N LYS A 92 -2.21 -6.14 -8.21
CA LYS A 92 -2.05 -6.37 -6.77
C LYS A 92 -2.46 -5.12 -5.97
N VAL A 93 -3.50 -5.24 -5.15
CA VAL A 93 -3.78 -4.33 -4.02
C VAL A 93 -3.46 -5.08 -2.73
N VAL A 94 -2.23 -4.93 -2.22
CA VAL A 94 -1.89 -5.28 -0.84
C VAL A 94 -0.94 -4.23 -0.27
N SER A 95 -1.22 -3.86 0.97
CA SER A 95 -0.49 -3.00 1.90
C SER A 95 1.04 -2.98 1.77
N GLY A 96 1.60 -1.77 1.85
CA GLY A 96 2.89 -1.50 2.48
C GLY A 96 4.13 -1.73 1.61
N GLN A 97 4.84 -0.62 1.35
CA GLN A 97 6.30 -0.51 1.22
C GLN A 97 7.05 -1.74 0.66
N ASN A 98 7.46 -1.64 -0.61
CA ASN A 98 8.67 -2.30 -1.12
C ASN A 98 9.25 -1.42 -2.24
N PRO A 99 10.39 -0.73 -2.03
CA PRO A 99 10.97 0.22 -2.97
C PRO A 99 12.05 -0.36 -3.91
N LEU A 100 12.18 -1.67 -4.05
CA LEU A 100 13.25 -2.25 -4.88
C LEU A 100 12.83 -2.31 -6.35
N GLY A 101 13.46 -1.46 -7.18
CA GLY A 101 13.78 -1.82 -8.55
C GLY A 101 14.79 -2.97 -8.50
N GLU A 102 14.45 -4.10 -9.12
CA GLU A 102 15.31 -5.28 -9.13
C GLU A 102 16.50 -5.10 -10.07
N ARG A 103 17.64 -5.56 -9.55
CA ARG A 103 18.94 -5.69 -10.20
C ARG A 103 18.85 -6.79 -11.25
N GLN A 104 19.17 -6.51 -12.51
CA GLN A 104 19.41 -7.53 -13.53
C GLN A 104 20.93 -7.61 -13.79
N ASN A 105 21.56 -8.68 -13.33
CA ASN A 105 22.93 -9.03 -13.71
C ASN A 105 22.88 -9.98 -14.91
N GLY A 106 23.02 -9.45 -16.12
CA GLY A 106 23.12 -10.23 -17.35
C GLY A 106 24.56 -10.65 -17.65
N ARG A 107 24.86 -11.96 -17.55
CA ARG A 107 26.01 -12.58 -18.21
C ARG A 107 25.52 -13.19 -19.53
N THR A 108 25.97 -12.64 -20.65
CA THR A 108 25.69 -13.17 -21.99
C THR A 108 26.62 -14.34 -22.32
N GLY A 109 26.03 -15.46 -22.71
CA GLY A 109 26.71 -16.60 -23.34
C GLY A 109 26.34 -16.66 -24.82
N GLU A 110 27.36 -16.79 -25.67
CA GLU A 110 27.28 -16.87 -27.13
C GLU A 110 26.61 -18.14 -27.66
N SER A 111 25.88 -18.01 -28.78
CA SER A 111 25.71 -18.95 -29.91
C SER A 111 24.45 -18.50 -30.68
N GLY A 112 24.25 -18.60 -31.99
CA GLY A 112 24.95 -19.22 -33.10
C GLY A 112 23.92 -19.33 -34.24
N HIS A 113 24.31 -18.99 -35.46
CA HIS A 113 23.50 -18.99 -36.70
C HIS A 113 22.61 -20.24 -36.96
N ARG A 114 21.43 -20.01 -37.57
CA ARG A 114 20.88 -20.64 -38.82
C ARG A 114 19.41 -20.23 -38.97
N ASP A 115 18.94 -19.55 -40.02
CA ASP A 115 18.82 -19.86 -41.46
C ASP A 115 17.38 -20.32 -41.87
N SER A 116 16.82 -19.52 -42.78
CA SER A 116 15.77 -19.75 -43.80
C SER A 116 14.49 -20.57 -43.53
N GLY A 117 13.34 -19.99 -43.94
CA GLY A 117 12.47 -20.67 -44.92
C GLY A 117 10.95 -20.63 -44.71
N HIS A 118 10.25 -19.97 -45.66
CA HIS A 118 8.88 -20.24 -46.16
C HIS A 118 7.67 -19.89 -45.28
N ARG A 119 6.46 -19.62 -45.81
CA ARG A 119 5.91 -18.99 -47.03
C ARG A 119 4.39 -18.94 -46.76
N ASP A 120 3.75 -17.83 -47.13
CA ASP A 120 2.35 -17.63 -47.53
C ASP A 120 1.25 -18.65 -47.16
N SER A 121 0.17 -18.15 -46.55
CA SER A 121 -1.16 -18.23 -47.15
C SER A 121 -2.16 -17.29 -46.47
N ALA A 122 -2.70 -16.36 -47.26
CA ALA A 122 -3.83 -15.50 -46.95
C ALA A 122 -5.17 -16.24 -47.15
N ALA A 123 -6.22 -15.85 -46.40
CA ALA A 123 -7.53 -15.44 -46.95
C ALA A 123 -8.68 -15.43 -45.91
N ALA A 124 -9.20 -14.22 -45.70
CA ALA A 124 -10.63 -13.83 -45.66
C ALA A 124 -11.54 -14.34 -44.51
N ALA A 125 -12.50 -13.59 -43.98
CA ALA A 125 -13.31 -12.53 -44.57
C ALA A 125 -13.87 -11.55 -43.51
N ALA A 126 -14.15 -10.33 -43.97
CA ALA A 126 -14.83 -9.24 -43.27
C ALA A 126 -16.36 -9.38 -43.34
N VAL A 127 -17.10 -8.90 -42.32
CA VAL A 127 -18.42 -8.24 -42.44
C VAL A 127 -18.67 -7.27 -41.27
N GLU A 128 -18.85 -6.00 -41.64
CA GLU A 128 -19.67 -4.87 -41.13
C GLU A 128 -19.78 -4.50 -39.63
N ALA A 129 -19.13 -3.37 -39.29
CA ALA A 129 -19.51 -2.50 -38.18
C ALA A 129 -20.45 -1.39 -38.69
N ALA A 130 -21.70 -1.40 -38.24
CA ALA A 130 -22.67 -0.34 -38.49
C ALA A 130 -22.49 0.84 -37.53
N ALA A 131 -22.72 2.04 -38.07
CA ALA A 131 -22.39 3.35 -37.55
C ALA A 131 -23.09 3.75 -36.22
N VAL A 132 -22.33 4.40 -35.33
CA VAL A 132 -22.85 5.35 -34.34
C VAL A 132 -22.44 6.75 -34.80
N ALA A 133 -23.41 7.51 -35.28
CA ALA A 133 -23.25 8.91 -35.69
C ALA A 133 -23.40 9.84 -34.48
N GLY A 134 -22.56 10.89 -34.43
CA GLY A 134 -22.80 12.09 -33.63
C GLY A 134 -21.78 12.38 -32.53
N VAL A 135 -20.52 12.66 -32.91
CA VAL A 135 -19.63 13.49 -32.10
C VAL A 135 -19.17 14.63 -33.00
N ASP A 136 -19.50 15.86 -32.60
CA ASP A 136 -19.04 17.09 -33.24
C ASP A 136 -17.53 17.03 -33.45
N ALA A 137 -17.13 17.15 -34.72
CA ALA A 137 -15.75 17.29 -35.14
C ALA A 137 -15.25 18.68 -34.72
N GLY A 138 -14.60 18.78 -33.56
CA GLY A 138 -14.09 20.06 -33.09
C GLY A 138 -13.43 20.10 -31.72
N VAL A 139 -12.72 19.05 -31.27
CA VAL A 139 -11.80 19.18 -30.13
C VAL A 139 -10.50 18.45 -30.45
N ASP A 140 -9.46 19.25 -30.72
CA ASP A 140 -8.07 18.83 -30.94
C ASP A 140 -7.45 18.41 -29.59
N VAL A 141 -7.74 17.19 -29.12
CA VAL A 141 -7.13 16.66 -27.88
C VAL A 141 -5.70 16.22 -28.20
N LYS A 142 -4.74 17.15 -28.05
CA LYS A 142 -3.32 16.91 -28.39
C LYS A 142 -2.42 16.49 -27.23
N SER A 143 -2.89 16.45 -25.97
CA SER A 143 -2.06 15.95 -24.85
C SER A 143 -2.86 15.36 -23.68
N PHE A 144 -2.28 14.34 -23.01
CA PHE A 144 -2.86 13.62 -21.87
C PHE A 144 -3.32 14.55 -20.74
N GLY A 145 -2.52 15.57 -20.42
CA GLY A 145 -2.83 16.60 -19.42
C GLY A 145 -4.08 17.45 -19.72
N GLN A 146 -4.68 17.32 -20.92
CA GLN A 146 -5.91 18.04 -21.27
C GLN A 146 -7.19 17.26 -20.99
N LEU A 147 -7.11 15.96 -20.71
CA LEU A 147 -8.28 15.17 -20.33
C LEU A 147 -8.94 15.78 -19.08
N PRO A 148 -10.28 15.92 -19.02
CA PRO A 148 -10.98 16.55 -17.89
C PRO A 148 -10.56 15.99 -16.52
N THR A 149 -10.46 14.66 -16.40
CA THR A 149 -10.01 13.98 -15.18
C THR A 149 -8.59 14.38 -14.80
N VAL A 150 -7.66 14.40 -15.75
CA VAL A 150 -6.25 14.74 -15.51
C VAL A 150 -6.09 16.21 -15.12
N ARG A 151 -6.87 17.12 -15.74
CA ARG A 151 -6.91 18.53 -15.34
C ARG A 151 -7.40 18.72 -13.91
N SER A 152 -8.48 18.03 -13.51
CA SER A 152 -8.99 18.08 -12.14
C SER A 152 -8.09 17.37 -11.12
N MET A 153 -7.25 16.44 -11.58
CA MET A 153 -6.23 15.80 -10.75
C MET A 153 -5.05 16.75 -10.44
N GLY A 154 -4.76 17.72 -11.32
CA GLY A 154 -3.69 18.68 -11.14
C GLY A 154 -3.91 19.66 -9.97
N SER A 155 -2.86 20.39 -9.59
CA SER A 155 -2.91 21.36 -8.47
C SER A 155 -3.62 22.68 -8.82
N GLY A 156 -4.76 22.63 -9.50
CA GLY A 156 -5.54 23.81 -9.90
C GLY A 156 -4.77 24.78 -10.80
N GLY A 157 -3.87 24.27 -11.63
CA GLY A 157 -3.05 25.09 -12.54
C GLY A 157 -1.91 25.87 -11.87
N ARG A 158 -1.61 25.62 -10.59
CA ARG A 158 -0.46 26.25 -9.91
C ARG A 158 0.84 25.93 -10.64
N ARG A 159 1.61 26.96 -10.98
CA ARG A 159 2.92 26.85 -11.64
C ARG A 159 4.06 27.10 -10.66
N ALA A 160 5.16 26.37 -10.85
CA ALA A 160 6.45 26.57 -10.20
C ALA A 160 7.53 25.86 -11.03
N GLN A 161 8.76 26.35 -10.98
CA GLN A 161 9.87 25.72 -11.71
C GLN A 161 10.10 24.30 -11.18
N VAL A 162 9.97 23.29 -12.04
CA VAL A 162 10.31 21.91 -11.66
C VAL A 162 11.81 21.74 -11.82
N ILE A 163 12.43 21.23 -10.76
CA ILE A 163 13.84 20.88 -10.68
C ILE A 163 13.89 19.39 -10.33
N GLY A 164 14.28 18.56 -11.28
CA GLY A 164 14.64 17.16 -11.04
C GLY A 164 15.90 17.10 -10.20
N PHE A 165 15.95 16.16 -9.26
CA PHE A 165 17.03 16.01 -8.30
C PHE A 165 17.32 14.53 -8.07
N ASP A 166 18.60 14.18 -8.15
CA ASP A 166 19.13 12.85 -7.88
C ASP A 166 20.51 12.95 -7.21
N THR A 167 21.01 11.85 -6.65
CA THR A 167 22.32 11.78 -6.00
C THR A 167 23.00 10.44 -6.20
N GLU A 168 24.31 10.48 -6.48
CA GLU A 168 25.15 9.28 -6.47
C GLU A 168 25.98 9.21 -5.20
N PHE A 169 26.14 8.01 -4.66
CA PHE A 169 26.85 7.78 -3.42
C PHE A 169 27.42 6.36 -3.34
N THR A 170 28.38 6.19 -2.42
CA THR A 170 28.96 4.89 -2.07
C THR A 170 28.95 4.70 -0.56
N TYR A 171 28.74 3.47 -0.10
CA TYR A 171 28.82 3.14 1.33
C TYR A 171 30.28 3.09 1.79
N ARG A 172 30.55 3.61 2.98
CA ARG A 172 31.90 3.57 3.55
C ARG A 172 32.28 2.14 3.89
N GLU A 173 33.49 1.73 3.52
CA GLU A 173 34.04 0.42 3.86
C GLU A 173 34.17 0.22 5.38
N ASP A 174 34.51 1.28 6.12
CA ASP A 174 34.69 1.23 7.57
C ASP A 174 33.38 1.29 8.37
N ASP A 175 32.31 1.82 7.77
CA ASP A 175 30.97 1.89 8.35
C ASP A 175 29.90 1.86 7.25
N PRO A 176 29.38 0.67 6.86
CA PRO A 176 28.36 0.53 5.84
C PRO A 176 27.04 1.25 6.15
N ALA A 177 26.83 1.72 7.39
CA ALA A 177 25.70 2.56 7.75
C ALA A 177 25.88 4.03 7.37
N LYS A 178 26.99 4.41 6.74
CA LYS A 178 27.32 5.78 6.31
C LYS A 178 27.62 5.85 4.82
N ARG A 179 27.13 6.91 4.17
CA ARG A 179 27.39 7.20 2.76
C ARG A 179 28.41 8.32 2.57
N VAL A 180 29.33 8.11 1.63
CA VAL A 180 30.07 9.17 0.93
C VAL A 180 29.21 9.61 -0.24
N ILE A 181 28.92 10.92 -0.34
CA ILE A 181 28.14 11.45 -1.47
C ILE A 181 29.12 11.79 -2.59
N ASP A 182 28.97 11.10 -3.72
CA ASP A 182 29.86 11.25 -4.88
C ASP A 182 29.44 12.43 -5.74
N SER A 183 28.14 12.75 -5.80
CA SER A 183 27.63 13.89 -6.59
C SER A 183 26.16 14.24 -6.28
N TYR A 184 25.75 15.43 -6.71
CA TYR A 184 24.36 15.88 -6.72
C TYR A 184 23.99 16.34 -8.13
N GLN A 185 22.89 15.82 -8.67
CA GLN A 185 22.44 16.12 -10.03
C GLN A 185 21.12 16.88 -10.02
N PHE A 186 21.05 17.90 -10.87
CA PHE A 186 19.86 18.69 -11.07
C PHE A 186 19.55 18.88 -12.56
N ALA A 187 18.27 18.83 -12.89
CA ALA A 187 17.77 19.17 -14.22
C ALA A 187 16.59 20.14 -14.09
N CYS A 188 16.58 21.20 -14.88
CA CYS A 188 15.43 22.11 -14.99
C CYS A 188 15.39 22.78 -16.36
N THR A 189 14.29 23.43 -16.71
CA THR A 189 14.25 24.26 -17.92
C THR A 189 14.96 25.59 -17.70
N ASP A 190 15.54 26.15 -18.76
CA ASP A 190 16.05 27.52 -18.71
C ASP A 190 14.90 28.49 -18.43
N ALA A 191 15.10 29.45 -17.54
CA ALA A 191 14.02 30.34 -17.09
C ALA A 191 13.46 31.23 -18.21
N LEU A 192 14.21 31.40 -19.32
CA LEU A 192 13.81 32.22 -20.46
C LEU A 192 13.46 31.39 -21.71
N ASP A 193 13.73 30.07 -21.70
CA ASP A 193 13.48 29.18 -22.83
C ASP A 193 13.11 27.76 -22.36
N ASP A 194 11.80 27.46 -22.37
CA ASP A 194 11.24 26.15 -22.03
C ASP A 194 11.70 25.02 -22.99
N GLY A 195 12.32 25.37 -24.13
CA GLY A 195 12.92 24.45 -25.09
C GLY A 195 14.36 24.04 -24.77
N VAL A 196 14.94 24.55 -23.68
CA VAL A 196 16.30 24.23 -23.24
C VAL A 196 16.29 23.62 -21.84
N LEU A 197 16.94 22.48 -21.68
CA LEU A 197 17.24 21.88 -20.39
C LEU A 197 18.61 22.35 -19.89
N VAL A 198 18.64 22.84 -18.65
CA VAL A 198 19.83 23.15 -17.90
C VAL A 198 20.12 21.97 -16.97
N GLN A 199 21.28 21.36 -17.19
CA GLN A 199 21.79 20.23 -16.43
C GLN A 199 22.93 20.71 -15.54
N VAL A 200 22.89 20.36 -14.25
CA VAL A 200 23.87 20.79 -13.26
C VAL A 200 24.31 19.57 -12.45
N VAL A 201 25.62 19.34 -12.38
CA VAL A 201 26.21 18.33 -11.49
C VAL A 201 27.14 19.03 -10.51
N VAL A 202 26.99 18.74 -9.21
CA VAL A 202 27.82 19.27 -8.14
C VAL A 202 28.65 18.13 -7.55
N LEU A 203 29.97 18.23 -7.64
CA LEU A 203 30.93 17.23 -7.18
C LEU A 203 31.62 17.72 -5.90
N PRO A 204 31.44 17.04 -4.74
CA PRO A 204 32.19 17.36 -3.52
C PRO A 204 33.69 17.08 -3.70
N LEU A 205 34.55 18.00 -3.22
CA LEU A 205 36.03 17.89 -3.28
C LEU A 205 36.68 17.69 -1.91
N ALA A 206 35.91 17.76 -0.83
CA ALA A 206 36.41 17.63 0.55
C ALA A 206 35.54 16.68 1.39
N GLY A 207 34.75 15.80 0.74
CA GLY A 207 33.82 14.89 1.43
C GLY A 207 32.63 15.58 2.11
N ASP A 208 32.47 16.88 1.91
CA ASP A 208 31.39 17.68 2.48
C ASP A 208 30.05 17.42 1.78
N ARG A 209 28.98 17.27 2.57
CA ARG A 209 27.61 17.38 2.06
C ARG A 209 27.27 18.85 1.78
N ILE A 210 26.52 19.13 0.72
CA ILE A 210 26.04 20.49 0.42
C ILE A 210 24.77 20.82 1.20
N TYR A 211 24.58 22.08 1.63
CA TYR A 211 23.28 22.52 2.16
C TYR A 211 22.28 22.72 1.03
N LEU A 212 20.99 22.43 1.28
CA LEU A 212 19.94 22.57 0.26
C LEU A 212 19.86 24.00 -0.30
N GLU A 213 19.97 25.04 0.54
CA GLU A 213 19.93 26.43 0.07
C GLU A 213 21.11 26.81 -0.83
N ASP A 214 22.27 26.16 -0.68
CA ASP A 214 23.44 26.37 -1.54
C ASP A 214 23.24 25.67 -2.89
N ALA A 215 22.73 24.44 -2.87
CA ALA A 215 22.39 23.70 -4.09
C ALA A 215 21.34 24.45 -4.93
N LEU A 216 20.26 24.93 -4.28
CA LEU A 216 19.24 25.74 -4.94
C LEU A 216 19.81 27.06 -5.50
N TYR A 217 20.78 27.66 -4.81
CA TYR A 217 21.45 28.85 -5.28
C TYR A 217 22.28 28.57 -6.54
N ILE A 218 23.05 27.48 -6.54
CA ILE A 218 23.81 27.02 -7.72
C ILE A 218 22.88 26.78 -8.91
N VAL A 219 21.79 26.03 -8.72
CA VAL A 219 20.80 25.79 -9.78
C VAL A 219 20.15 27.11 -10.25
N SER A 220 19.89 28.04 -9.33
CA SER A 220 19.34 29.36 -9.66
C SER A 220 20.30 30.22 -10.49
N LEU A 221 21.60 30.15 -10.23
CA LEU A 221 22.63 30.82 -11.04
C LEU A 221 22.75 30.17 -12.41
N ALA A 222 22.85 28.84 -12.45
CA ALA A 222 22.98 28.05 -13.67
C ALA A 222 21.78 28.24 -14.61
N GLY A 223 20.55 28.12 -14.09
CA GLY A 223 19.31 28.23 -14.88
C GLY A 223 18.71 29.63 -14.97
N GLY A 224 19.32 30.64 -14.35
CA GLY A 224 18.80 32.01 -14.35
C GLY A 224 17.48 32.18 -13.59
N LEU A 225 17.16 31.32 -12.61
CA LEU A 225 15.84 31.23 -11.98
C LEU A 225 15.40 32.48 -11.19
N HIS A 226 16.32 33.40 -10.90
CA HIS A 226 16.02 34.68 -10.24
C HIS A 226 15.00 35.54 -11.01
N VAL A 227 14.93 35.39 -12.34
CA VAL A 227 13.94 36.08 -13.19
C VAL A 227 12.51 35.58 -12.96
N LEU A 228 12.34 34.40 -12.34
CA LEU A 228 11.03 33.84 -12.00
C LEU A 228 10.43 34.43 -10.72
N SER A 229 11.16 35.34 -10.07
CA SER A 229 10.64 36.08 -8.91
C SER A 229 9.40 36.88 -9.30
N PRO A 230 8.32 36.85 -8.50
CA PRO A 230 7.12 37.67 -8.75
C PRO A 230 7.33 39.15 -8.38
N SER A 231 8.56 39.55 -8.02
CA SER A 231 8.91 40.95 -7.76
C SER A 231 8.64 41.82 -8.98
N ARG A 232 8.14 43.04 -8.76
CA ARG A 232 7.92 44.01 -9.85
C ARG A 232 9.23 44.50 -10.47
N GLU A 233 10.27 44.57 -9.65
CA GLU A 233 11.62 44.95 -10.08
C GLU A 233 12.48 43.68 -10.20
N PRO A 234 13.32 43.57 -11.26
CA PRO A 234 14.27 42.48 -11.37
C PRO A 234 15.16 42.39 -10.13
N ILE A 235 15.27 41.20 -9.56
CA ILE A 235 16.14 40.96 -8.42
C ILE A 235 17.52 40.52 -8.90
N ASP A 236 18.57 40.94 -8.18
CA ASP A 236 19.94 40.44 -8.37
C ASP A 236 19.95 38.90 -8.18
N PRO A 237 20.79 38.14 -8.91
CA PRO A 237 20.90 36.70 -8.72
C PRO A 237 21.20 36.28 -7.27
N ARG A 238 21.89 37.13 -6.48
CA ARG A 238 22.15 36.92 -5.04
C ARG A 238 20.95 37.22 -4.14
N GLY A 239 19.85 37.72 -4.70
CA GLY A 239 18.62 38.07 -4.02
C GLY A 239 18.47 39.56 -3.69
N VAL A 240 17.46 39.87 -2.88
CA VAL A 240 17.11 41.25 -2.51
C VAL A 240 18.07 41.78 -1.44
N LEU A 241 18.40 43.06 -1.49
CA LEU A 241 19.19 43.71 -0.44
C LEU A 241 18.37 43.79 0.85
N VAL A 242 18.94 43.31 1.96
CA VAL A 242 18.24 43.26 3.25
C VAL A 242 17.86 44.64 3.73
N ARG A 243 18.67 45.67 3.45
CA ARG A 243 18.37 47.05 3.84
C ARG A 243 17.10 47.60 3.17
N ASP A 244 16.78 47.12 1.97
CA ASP A 244 15.65 47.61 1.16
C ASP A 244 14.32 46.97 1.63
N VAL A 245 14.39 45.75 2.18
CA VAL A 245 13.23 45.04 2.74
C VAL A 245 13.17 45.10 4.28
N ARG A 246 14.11 45.80 4.91
CA ARG A 246 14.28 45.87 6.37
C ARG A 246 13.01 46.36 7.06
N LYS A 247 12.55 45.60 8.05
CA LYS A 247 11.48 45.98 8.97
C LYS A 247 12.03 46.20 10.38
N LEU A 248 11.42 47.14 11.09
CA LEU A 248 11.71 47.42 12.49
C LEU A 248 10.47 47.09 13.32
N ASN A 249 10.69 46.55 14.52
CA ASN A 249 9.63 46.33 15.48
C ASN A 249 9.20 47.66 16.14
N PRO A 250 8.12 47.69 16.96
CA PRO A 250 7.66 48.92 17.60
C PRO A 250 8.70 49.62 18.51
N ARG A 251 9.81 48.94 18.86
CA ARG A 251 10.93 49.49 19.64
C ARG A 251 12.08 49.99 18.76
N GLY A 252 11.89 50.09 17.44
CA GLY A 252 12.91 50.52 16.48
C GLY A 252 14.05 49.52 16.25
N LYS A 253 13.95 48.28 16.76
CA LYS A 253 14.96 47.23 16.56
C LYS A 253 14.65 46.41 15.31
N PHE A 254 15.67 45.81 14.70
CA PHE A 254 15.53 44.94 13.54
C PHE A 254 14.54 43.80 13.82
N ASP A 255 13.51 43.70 12.98
CA ASP A 255 12.52 42.63 13.06
C ASP A 255 12.84 41.57 12.01
N TYR A 256 13.45 40.46 12.46
CA TYR A 256 13.84 39.38 11.57
C TYR A 256 12.63 38.74 10.88
N SER A 257 11.52 38.50 11.60
CA SER A 257 10.37 37.81 11.04
C SER A 257 9.68 38.68 9.99
N ALA A 258 9.41 39.95 10.31
CA ALA A 258 8.78 40.86 9.38
C ALA A 258 9.67 41.18 8.17
N THR A 259 11.00 41.28 8.36
CA THR A 259 11.94 41.44 7.24
C THR A 259 11.97 40.19 6.36
N ARG A 260 11.97 39.00 6.97
CA ARG A 260 11.95 37.73 6.24
C ARG A 260 10.67 37.64 5.40
N ASP A 261 9.51 37.91 5.99
CA ASP A 261 8.24 37.87 5.28
C ASP A 261 8.18 38.91 4.15
N ALA A 262 8.81 40.07 4.32
CA ALA A 262 8.98 41.05 3.24
C ALA A 262 9.87 40.52 2.10
N ALA A 263 10.99 39.86 2.42
CA ALA A 263 11.89 39.26 1.41
C ALA A 263 11.19 38.13 0.62
N PHE A 264 10.39 37.30 1.27
CA PHE A 264 9.64 36.21 0.62
C PHE A 264 8.56 36.68 -0.38
N LYS A 265 8.26 37.98 -0.44
CA LYS A 265 7.48 38.54 -1.55
C LYS A 265 8.20 38.44 -2.89
N ALA A 266 9.54 38.34 -2.89
CA ALA A 266 10.38 38.13 -4.06
C ALA A 266 10.83 36.66 -4.22
N ARG A 267 10.15 35.71 -3.60
CA ARG A 267 10.54 34.29 -3.60
C ARG A 267 10.54 33.66 -4.98
N ILE A 268 11.49 32.78 -5.24
CA ILE A 268 11.48 31.86 -6.38
C ILE A 268 10.68 30.61 -5.96
N ALA A 269 9.60 30.30 -6.68
CA ALA A 269 8.79 29.12 -6.43
C ALA A 269 9.31 27.91 -7.22
N VAL A 270 9.72 26.86 -6.51
CA VAL A 270 10.31 25.66 -7.10
C VAL A 270 9.61 24.40 -6.62
N VAL A 271 9.57 23.39 -7.48
CA VAL A 271 9.29 22.00 -7.12
C VAL A 271 10.61 21.25 -7.16
N LEU A 272 11.09 20.78 -6.01
CA LEU A 272 12.19 19.83 -5.96
C LEU A 272 11.59 18.42 -6.13
N ALA A 273 11.82 17.84 -7.30
CA ALA A 273 11.27 16.56 -7.71
C ALA A 273 12.37 15.49 -7.67
N CYS A 274 12.12 14.40 -6.95
CA CYS A 274 13.05 13.27 -6.81
C CYS A 274 12.40 11.97 -7.27
N HIS A 275 13.19 10.91 -7.34
CA HIS A 275 12.71 9.54 -7.44
C HIS A 275 13.21 8.76 -6.23
N PHE A 276 12.30 8.47 -5.28
CA PHE A 276 12.65 7.84 -4.00
C PHE A 276 13.47 8.73 -3.06
N GLY A 277 12.89 9.87 -2.69
CA GLY A 277 13.57 10.94 -1.94
C GLY A 277 14.07 10.59 -0.53
N ASN A 278 13.82 9.38 0.00
CA ASN A 278 14.47 8.90 1.22
C ASN A 278 16.00 8.86 1.04
N ALA A 279 16.49 8.48 -0.15
CA ALA A 279 17.91 8.42 -0.46
C ALA A 279 18.48 9.82 -0.72
N ASP A 280 17.82 10.60 -1.59
CA ASP A 280 18.37 11.86 -2.10
C ASP A 280 18.28 12.99 -1.08
N LEU A 281 17.13 13.15 -0.41
CA LEU A 281 16.95 14.26 0.54
C LEU A 281 17.82 14.09 1.80
N THR A 282 18.21 12.85 2.12
CA THR A 282 19.13 12.57 3.23
C THR A 282 20.59 12.84 2.86
N ALA A 283 20.93 13.02 1.58
CA ALA A 283 22.27 13.37 1.12
C ALA A 283 22.64 14.84 1.39
N PHE A 284 21.66 15.72 1.64
CA PHE A 284 21.95 17.10 2.02
C PHE A 284 22.56 17.22 3.42
N ARG A 285 23.37 18.27 3.62
CA ARG A 285 23.96 18.59 4.91
C ARG A 285 22.89 18.97 5.91
N ARG A 286 23.00 18.42 7.11
CA ARG A 286 22.12 18.78 8.21
C ARG A 286 22.38 20.22 8.66
N PRO A 287 21.34 21.05 8.85
CA PRO A 287 21.49 22.37 9.43
C PRO A 287 22.11 22.29 10.83
N PRO A 288 23.01 23.22 11.20
CA PRO A 288 23.59 23.25 12.53
C PRO A 288 22.51 23.49 13.59
N GLU A 289 22.62 22.82 14.72
CA GLU A 289 21.69 22.96 15.84
C GLU A 289 21.64 24.40 16.35
N GLN A 290 20.45 24.95 16.53
CA GLN A 290 20.24 26.30 17.03
C GLN A 290 19.65 26.25 18.43
N ARG A 291 20.07 27.16 19.33
CA ARG A 291 19.63 27.20 20.74
C ARG A 291 18.11 27.19 20.96
N ASN A 292 17.34 27.66 19.98
CA ASN A 292 15.88 27.76 20.04
C ASN A 292 15.16 26.70 19.20
N GLY A 293 15.86 25.66 18.72
CA GLY A 293 15.31 24.65 17.81
C GLY A 293 14.94 25.21 16.44
N GLY A 294 15.60 26.30 16.01
CA GLY A 294 15.32 27.01 14.76
C GLY A 294 15.85 26.27 13.52
N GLU A 295 16.78 25.34 13.69
CA GLU A 295 17.38 24.52 12.64
C GLU A 295 16.34 23.68 11.88
N LYS A 296 15.25 23.27 12.55
CA LYS A 296 14.14 22.54 11.93
C LYS A 296 13.50 23.28 10.76
N HIS A 297 13.58 24.62 10.75
CA HIS A 297 13.03 25.42 9.65
C HIS A 297 13.82 25.27 8.35
N TYR A 298 15.10 24.94 8.47
CA TYR A 298 16.06 24.81 7.37
C TYR A 298 16.38 23.34 7.06
N ASP A 299 15.76 22.38 7.76
CA ASP A 299 15.97 20.95 7.54
C ASP A 299 14.83 20.38 6.68
N ILE A 300 15.12 20.01 5.43
CA ILE A 300 14.11 19.54 4.49
C ILE A 300 13.38 18.28 4.98
N LEU A 301 14.06 17.40 5.74
CA LEU A 301 13.44 16.18 6.26
C LEU A 301 12.41 16.47 7.35
N ARG A 302 12.44 17.66 7.95
CA ARG A 302 11.42 18.16 8.89
C ARG A 302 10.22 18.77 8.17
N ARG A 303 10.31 18.96 6.86
CA ARG A 303 9.30 19.66 6.02
C ARG A 303 8.55 18.71 5.08
N VAL A 304 8.89 17.42 5.09
CA VAL A 304 8.27 16.39 4.25
C VAL A 304 7.61 15.30 5.08
N THR A 305 6.77 14.50 4.43
CA THR A 305 6.13 13.31 5.01
C THR A 305 6.19 12.15 4.03
N SER A 306 6.07 10.93 4.53
CA SER A 306 6.03 9.73 3.71
C SER A 306 4.64 9.52 3.13
N ALA A 307 4.55 9.37 1.80
CA ALA A 307 3.31 9.07 1.11
C ALA A 307 3.59 8.12 -0.06
N SER A 308 2.75 7.09 -0.25
CA SER A 308 2.82 6.17 -1.40
C SER A 308 4.19 5.55 -1.73
N GLY A 309 5.12 5.50 -0.77
CA GLY A 309 6.49 4.99 -0.93
C GLY A 309 7.56 6.06 -1.19
N GLY A 310 7.19 7.33 -1.39
CA GLY A 310 8.09 8.46 -1.56
C GLY A 310 7.98 9.52 -0.47
N LEU A 311 8.71 10.63 -0.63
CA LEU A 311 8.68 11.79 0.28
C LEU A 311 8.08 13.03 -0.40
N VAL A 312 7.15 13.69 0.28
CA VAL A 312 6.41 14.84 -0.27
C VAL A 312 6.20 15.93 0.77
N SER A 313 6.18 17.19 0.35
CA SER A 313 5.77 18.28 1.24
C SER A 313 4.28 18.59 1.06
N LEU A 314 3.55 18.71 2.17
CA LEU A 314 2.13 19.12 2.14
C LEU A 314 1.97 20.63 1.93
N GLN A 315 2.98 21.40 2.33
CA GLN A 315 3.08 22.84 2.12
C GLN A 315 4.45 23.19 1.52
N PRO A 316 4.57 24.34 0.83
CA PRO A 316 5.87 24.85 0.43
C PRO A 316 6.72 25.20 1.65
N ALA A 317 7.94 24.69 1.70
CA ALA A 317 8.93 25.03 2.70
C ALA A 317 9.69 26.29 2.31
N ARG A 318 10.02 27.13 3.29
CA ARG A 318 10.76 28.37 3.08
C ARG A 318 12.24 28.18 3.33
N PHE A 319 13.03 28.32 2.28
CA PHE A 319 14.48 28.33 2.34
C PHE A 319 15.01 29.70 1.94
N MET A 320 16.13 30.12 2.51
CA MET A 320 16.69 31.43 2.23
C MET A 320 18.20 31.36 2.21
N ARG A 321 18.78 31.53 1.02
CA ARG A 321 20.23 31.68 0.88
C ARG A 321 20.61 33.11 1.23
N LYS A 322 21.56 33.28 2.14
CA LYS A 322 22.07 34.56 2.61
C LYS A 322 23.46 34.79 2.03
N SER A 323 23.73 35.97 1.49
CA SER A 323 25.04 36.31 0.90
C SER A 323 25.48 37.73 1.26
N GLY A 324 26.79 37.98 1.24
CA GLY A 324 27.43 39.29 1.46
C GLY A 324 27.86 39.56 2.91
N LYS A 325 29.12 39.97 3.12
CA LYS A 325 29.75 40.13 4.45
C LYS A 325 29.52 41.48 5.15
N GLY A 326 28.98 42.48 4.46
CA GLY A 326 28.71 43.83 5.01
C GLY A 326 27.26 44.30 4.83
N SER A 327 26.84 45.28 5.63
CA SER A 327 25.45 45.80 5.66
C SER A 327 24.93 46.33 4.32
N ASN A 328 25.82 46.85 3.47
CA ASN A 328 25.49 47.36 2.13
C ASN A 328 25.50 46.29 1.03
N SER A 329 26.01 45.10 1.33
CA SER A 329 26.09 43.96 0.39
C SER A 329 25.23 42.77 0.81
N TYR A 330 24.63 42.82 2.02
CA TYR A 330 23.91 41.69 2.60
C TYR A 330 22.58 41.47 1.88
N ARG A 331 22.44 40.30 1.25
CA ARG A 331 21.31 39.93 0.40
C ARG A 331 20.69 38.61 0.84
N TRP A 332 19.38 38.52 0.63
CA TRP A 332 18.58 37.32 0.88
C TRP A 332 17.91 36.87 -0.41
N LEU A 333 18.19 35.63 -0.83
CA LEU A 333 17.51 34.96 -1.93
C LEU A 333 16.50 33.96 -1.35
N PRO A 334 15.19 34.24 -1.41
CA PRO A 334 14.17 33.37 -0.84
C PRO A 334 13.68 32.33 -1.86
N PHE A 335 13.58 31.08 -1.42
CA PHE A 335 13.01 29.96 -2.16
C PHE A 335 11.77 29.41 -1.46
N SER A 336 10.70 29.20 -2.23
CA SER A 336 9.51 28.45 -1.80
C SER A 336 9.56 27.07 -2.45
N VAL A 337 9.98 26.09 -1.66
CA VAL A 337 10.31 24.73 -2.13
C VAL A 337 9.15 23.79 -1.84
N THR A 338 8.58 23.22 -2.88
CA THR A 338 7.62 22.11 -2.77
C THR A 338 8.33 20.82 -3.12
N VAL A 339 8.26 19.79 -2.26
CA VAL A 339 8.90 18.50 -2.55
C VAL A 339 7.88 17.55 -3.17
N ARG A 340 8.25 16.94 -4.29
CA ARG A 340 7.49 15.87 -4.95
C ARG A 340 8.40 14.69 -5.24
N ASP A 341 7.78 13.52 -5.30
CA ASP A 341 8.46 12.27 -5.57
C ASP A 341 7.67 11.51 -6.63
N THR A 342 8.34 11.09 -7.69
CA THR A 342 7.72 10.35 -8.80
C THR A 342 7.20 8.99 -8.37
N MET A 343 7.70 8.41 -7.26
CA MET A 343 7.13 7.21 -6.62
C MET A 343 5.66 7.40 -6.22
N CYS A 344 5.25 8.64 -5.96
CA CYS A 344 3.87 9.02 -5.62
C CYS A 344 2.98 9.26 -6.85
N GLN A 345 3.58 9.35 -8.04
CA GLN A 345 2.96 9.71 -9.31
C GLN A 345 2.95 8.56 -10.33
N ALA A 346 3.51 7.40 -9.97
CA ALA A 346 3.60 6.23 -10.81
C ALA A 346 2.50 5.20 -10.50
N ALA A 347 2.01 4.54 -11.54
CA ALA A 347 1.12 3.39 -11.41
C ALA A 347 1.86 2.20 -10.75
N PRO A 348 1.16 1.33 -9.99
CA PRO A 348 1.74 0.06 -9.52
C PRO A 348 2.31 -0.73 -10.71
N GLY A 349 3.50 -1.32 -10.53
CA GLY A 349 4.23 -2.02 -11.58
C GLY A 349 5.14 -1.13 -12.44
N HIS A 350 4.89 0.18 -12.50
CA HIS A 350 5.70 1.15 -13.26
C HIS A 350 6.47 2.10 -12.34
N LYS A 351 6.90 1.63 -11.17
CA LYS A 351 7.56 2.47 -10.17
C LYS A 351 9.06 2.59 -10.35
N SER A 352 9.70 1.83 -11.23
CA SER A 352 11.13 1.98 -11.48
C SER A 352 11.38 3.24 -12.33
N LEU A 353 12.52 3.89 -12.10
CA LEU A 353 12.92 5.03 -12.90
C LEU A 353 13.14 4.66 -14.38
N ALA A 354 13.61 3.42 -14.65
CA ALA A 354 13.71 2.89 -16.01
C ALA A 354 12.35 2.87 -16.72
N ALA A 355 11.31 2.35 -16.06
CA ALA A 355 9.95 2.34 -16.63
C ALA A 355 9.41 3.76 -16.85
N LEU A 356 9.75 4.72 -15.98
CA LEU A 356 9.42 6.14 -16.19
C LEU A 356 10.14 6.72 -17.41
N GLY A 357 11.43 6.40 -17.55
CA GLY A 357 12.28 6.84 -18.65
C GLY A 357 11.80 6.35 -20.01
N ASP A 358 11.48 5.06 -20.12
CA ASP A 358 10.95 4.46 -21.35
C ASP A 358 9.67 5.15 -21.82
N VAL A 359 8.79 5.52 -20.87
CA VAL A 359 7.53 6.17 -21.20
C VAL A 359 7.74 7.63 -21.62
N CYS A 360 8.60 8.38 -20.94
CA CYS A 360 8.86 9.78 -21.30
C CYS A 360 9.84 9.94 -22.47
N GLY A 361 10.36 8.84 -23.01
CA GLY A 361 11.29 8.83 -24.15
C GLY A 361 12.73 9.19 -23.77
N VAL A 362 13.08 9.09 -22.48
CA VAL A 362 14.44 9.30 -21.96
C VAL A 362 14.88 7.99 -21.30
N PRO A 363 15.48 7.04 -22.05
CA PRO A 363 15.81 5.73 -21.50
C PRO A 363 16.81 5.87 -20.35
N LYS A 364 16.63 5.05 -19.31
CA LYS A 364 17.61 4.99 -18.22
C LYS A 364 18.91 4.36 -18.74
N LEU A 365 20.03 4.99 -18.42
CA LEU A 365 21.35 4.47 -18.78
C LEU A 365 21.73 3.32 -17.84
N ASP A 366 22.34 2.27 -18.38
CA ASP A 366 22.85 1.13 -17.60
C ASP A 366 24.36 1.27 -17.39
N VAL A 367 24.78 1.15 -16.14
CA VAL A 367 26.19 1.23 -15.70
C VAL A 367 26.69 -0.11 -15.13
N GLY A 368 25.91 -1.18 -15.21
CA GLY A 368 26.27 -2.51 -14.76
C GLY A 368 26.69 -2.54 -13.29
N SER A 369 27.78 -3.24 -12.98
CA SER A 369 28.28 -3.37 -11.59
C SER A 369 28.84 -2.07 -11.00
N SER A 370 29.07 -1.03 -11.82
CA SER A 370 29.58 0.26 -11.33
C SER A 370 28.61 0.95 -10.36
N ILE A 371 27.32 0.61 -10.42
CA ILE A 371 26.30 1.11 -9.48
C ILE A 371 26.60 0.76 -8.02
N GLU A 372 27.37 -0.29 -7.77
CA GLU A 372 27.76 -0.71 -6.42
C GLU A 372 28.92 0.13 -5.85
N ASN A 373 29.66 0.83 -6.71
CA ASN A 373 30.82 1.65 -6.34
C ASN A 373 30.94 2.87 -7.25
N MET A 374 30.04 3.82 -7.02
CA MET A 374 29.98 5.08 -7.75
C MET A 374 31.23 5.96 -7.57
N THR A 375 31.91 5.85 -6.43
CA THR A 375 33.20 6.51 -6.20
C THR A 375 34.26 6.06 -7.22
N SER A 376 34.34 4.76 -7.52
CA SER A 376 35.30 4.25 -8.50
C SER A 376 34.93 4.69 -9.91
N MET A 377 33.64 4.64 -10.27
CA MET A 377 33.17 5.10 -11.58
C MET A 377 33.47 6.59 -11.79
N ARG A 378 33.21 7.46 -10.79
CA ARG A 378 33.55 8.88 -10.85
C ARG A 378 35.03 9.12 -11.14
N ARG A 379 35.92 8.30 -10.56
CA ARG A 379 37.37 8.42 -10.73
C ARG A 379 37.85 7.86 -12.07
N ASP A 380 37.29 6.74 -12.51
CA ASP A 380 37.84 5.95 -13.62
C ASP A 380 37.17 6.29 -14.98
N ASP A 381 35.91 6.74 -14.97
CA ASP A 381 35.15 7.19 -16.13
C ASP A 381 34.15 8.29 -15.75
N LEU A 382 34.67 9.50 -15.52
CA LEU A 382 33.88 10.64 -15.10
C LEU A 382 32.77 10.99 -16.10
N THR A 383 33.01 10.87 -17.41
CA THR A 383 32.01 11.27 -18.42
C THR A 383 30.79 10.37 -18.36
N SER A 384 30.98 9.04 -18.32
CA SER A 384 29.85 8.11 -18.18
C SER A 384 29.12 8.30 -16.85
N PHE A 385 29.84 8.58 -15.77
CA PHE A 385 29.26 8.88 -14.46
C PHE A 385 28.35 10.12 -14.51
N LEU A 386 28.81 11.19 -15.16
CA LEU A 386 28.05 12.43 -15.31
C LEU A 386 26.79 12.24 -16.17
N GLU A 387 26.90 11.53 -17.30
CA GLU A 387 25.75 11.27 -18.16
C GLU A 387 24.71 10.37 -17.46
N TYR A 388 25.15 9.33 -16.74
CA TYR A 388 24.26 8.46 -15.96
C TYR A 388 23.49 9.24 -14.90
N GLY A 389 24.19 9.90 -13.97
CA GLY A 389 23.52 10.53 -12.83
C GLY A 389 22.61 11.69 -13.25
N VAL A 390 22.99 12.49 -14.25
CA VAL A 390 22.15 13.61 -14.67
C VAL A 390 20.91 13.15 -15.45
N ASN A 391 20.99 12.00 -16.13
CA ASN A 391 19.88 11.42 -16.87
C ASN A 391 18.72 11.05 -15.92
N ASP A 392 19.01 10.52 -14.74
CA ASP A 392 18.01 10.17 -13.74
C ASP A 392 17.21 11.41 -13.28
N ALA A 393 17.88 12.55 -13.05
CA ALA A 393 17.22 13.82 -12.77
C ALA A 393 16.39 14.35 -13.97
N VAL A 394 16.84 14.13 -15.22
CA VAL A 394 16.09 14.51 -16.44
C VAL A 394 14.82 13.68 -16.59
N ILE A 395 14.88 12.36 -16.39
CA ILE A 395 13.72 11.47 -16.44
C ILE A 395 12.61 11.98 -15.51
N VAL A 396 12.97 12.40 -14.30
CA VAL A 396 12.02 12.94 -13.33
C VAL A 396 11.30 14.19 -13.85
N VAL A 397 12.03 15.13 -14.45
CA VAL A 397 11.44 16.36 -15.01
C VAL A 397 10.51 16.03 -16.18
N GLU A 398 11.00 15.23 -17.13
CA GLU A 398 10.27 14.92 -18.36
C GLU A 398 9.02 14.08 -18.08
N TYR A 399 9.12 13.10 -17.18
CA TYR A 399 7.97 12.30 -16.75
C TYR A 399 6.87 13.17 -16.13
N LEU A 400 7.24 14.08 -15.22
CA LEU A 400 6.26 14.98 -14.59
C LEU A 400 5.68 15.98 -15.59
N ALA A 401 6.49 16.49 -16.52
CA ALA A 401 6.03 17.40 -17.57
C ALA A 401 5.06 16.70 -18.54
N MET A 402 5.31 15.43 -18.87
CA MET A 402 4.44 14.61 -19.71
C MET A 402 3.07 14.37 -19.05
N LEU A 403 3.04 14.04 -17.75
CA LEU A 403 1.79 13.79 -17.02
C LEU A 403 0.99 15.05 -16.75
N TRP A 404 1.64 16.08 -16.21
CA TRP A 404 0.96 17.24 -15.61
C TRP A 404 1.06 18.52 -16.44
N GLY A 405 1.95 18.53 -17.44
CA GLY A 405 2.37 19.74 -18.14
C GLY A 405 3.63 20.34 -17.53
N LEU A 406 4.41 21.02 -18.36
CA LEU A 406 5.68 21.63 -17.96
C LEU A 406 5.48 22.68 -16.86
N ASN A 407 6.30 22.60 -15.80
CA ASN A 407 6.30 23.54 -14.68
C ASN A 407 4.94 23.69 -13.97
N ILE A 408 4.09 22.67 -14.06
CA ILE A 408 2.86 22.51 -13.26
C ILE A 408 3.21 21.77 -11.99
N VAL A 409 2.74 22.27 -10.84
CA VAL A 409 2.98 21.63 -9.54
C VAL A 409 2.23 20.28 -9.51
N PRO A 410 2.93 19.13 -9.45
CA PRO A 410 2.27 17.84 -9.37
C PRO A 410 1.42 17.72 -8.09
N PRO A 411 0.31 16.96 -8.10
CA PRO A 411 -0.41 16.65 -6.89
C PRO A 411 0.47 15.86 -5.92
N VAL A 412 0.08 15.77 -4.64
CA VAL A 412 0.88 15.07 -3.62
C VAL A 412 1.01 13.58 -3.92
N THR A 413 -0.09 12.94 -4.34
CA THR A 413 -0.13 11.54 -4.76
C THR A 413 -1.15 11.37 -5.88
N LEU A 414 -0.95 10.38 -6.74
CA LEU A 414 -1.90 10.03 -7.79
C LEU A 414 -3.29 9.70 -7.23
N SER A 415 -3.35 9.01 -6.08
CA SER A 415 -4.62 8.69 -5.42
C SER A 415 -5.31 9.92 -4.80
N GLY A 416 -4.55 10.83 -4.19
CA GLY A 416 -5.10 12.11 -3.71
C GLY A 416 -5.59 12.99 -4.87
N ALA A 417 -4.93 12.91 -6.02
CA ALA A 417 -5.35 13.56 -7.25
C ALA A 417 -6.68 12.99 -7.75
N GLY A 418 -6.82 11.67 -7.83
CA GLY A 418 -8.07 11.00 -8.19
C GLY A 418 -9.25 11.41 -7.28
N ALA A 419 -9.01 11.48 -5.97
CA ALA A 419 -10.00 12.00 -5.02
C ALA A 419 -10.38 13.47 -5.25
N SER A 420 -9.44 14.30 -5.70
CA SER A 420 -9.73 15.70 -6.05
C SER A 420 -10.59 15.79 -7.32
N ALA A 421 -10.31 14.95 -8.32
CA ALA A 421 -11.13 14.87 -9.52
C ALA A 421 -12.55 14.38 -9.24
N VAL A 422 -12.71 13.40 -8.34
CA VAL A 422 -14.04 12.95 -7.91
C VAL A 422 -14.78 14.05 -7.16
N ARG A 423 -14.12 14.77 -6.23
CA ARG A 423 -14.72 15.95 -5.57
C ARG A 423 -15.23 16.95 -6.60
N ASP A 424 -14.41 17.31 -7.58
CA ASP A 424 -14.79 18.30 -8.59
C ASP A 424 -15.92 17.79 -9.49
N GLY A 425 -15.96 16.49 -9.79
CA GLY A 425 -17.08 15.83 -10.45
C GLY A 425 -18.39 15.91 -9.64
N ILE A 426 -18.33 15.61 -8.35
CA ILE A 426 -19.48 15.69 -7.43
C ILE A 426 -19.97 17.14 -7.32
N MET A 427 -19.05 18.11 -7.16
CA MET A 427 -19.40 19.53 -7.09
C MET A 427 -20.15 19.99 -8.34
N ARG A 428 -19.66 19.63 -9.53
CA ARG A 428 -20.35 19.92 -10.80
C ARG A 428 -21.74 19.30 -10.85
N TYR A 429 -21.87 18.06 -10.42
CA TYR A 429 -23.14 17.33 -10.40
C TYR A 429 -24.14 17.94 -9.40
N MET A 430 -23.69 18.34 -8.21
CA MET A 430 -24.52 18.94 -7.17
C MET A 430 -24.82 20.43 -7.41
N GLY A 431 -24.08 21.08 -8.32
CA GLY A 431 -24.15 22.53 -8.53
C GLY A 431 -23.42 23.35 -7.45
N ASP A 432 -22.52 22.73 -6.69
CA ASP A 432 -21.76 23.37 -5.62
C ASP A 432 -20.72 24.33 -6.20
N LYS A 433 -20.76 25.60 -5.79
CA LYS A 433 -19.84 26.64 -6.28
C LYS A 433 -18.57 26.76 -5.47
N VAL A 434 -18.64 26.40 -4.18
CA VAL A 434 -17.52 26.46 -3.24
C VAL A 434 -17.40 25.17 -2.45
N VAL A 435 -16.20 24.89 -1.94
CA VAL A 435 -15.93 23.66 -1.16
C VAL A 435 -16.81 23.58 0.09
N LYS A 436 -17.25 24.71 0.65
CA LYS A 436 -18.18 24.73 1.79
C LYS A 436 -19.48 23.99 1.48
N ASP A 437 -20.08 24.27 0.32
CA ASP A 437 -21.35 23.65 -0.10
C ASP A 437 -21.18 22.14 -0.30
N PHE A 438 -20.07 21.74 -0.92
CA PHE A 438 -19.70 20.32 -1.06
C PHE A 438 -19.57 19.59 0.27
N LEU A 439 -18.89 20.20 1.26
CA LEU A 439 -18.74 19.58 2.58
C LEU A 439 -20.10 19.32 3.23
N ILE A 440 -21.05 20.25 3.08
CA ILE A 440 -22.41 20.11 3.60
C ILE A 440 -23.18 19.05 2.80
N ASN A 441 -23.29 19.23 1.48
CA ASN A 441 -24.14 18.44 0.60
C ASN A 441 -23.70 16.97 0.47
N PHE A 442 -22.39 16.72 0.36
CA PHE A 442 -21.87 15.37 0.13
C PHE A 442 -21.38 14.69 1.42
N ARG A 443 -20.78 15.46 2.34
CA ARG A 443 -20.15 14.90 3.55
C ARG A 443 -20.95 15.15 4.82
N GLY A 444 -21.96 16.02 4.83
CA GLY A 444 -22.66 16.39 6.06
C GLY A 444 -21.75 17.04 7.11
N LEU A 445 -20.73 17.80 6.68
CA LEU A 445 -19.74 18.42 7.56
C LEU A 445 -19.63 19.93 7.32
N VAL A 446 -19.32 20.67 8.38
CA VAL A 446 -18.98 22.10 8.34
C VAL A 446 -17.62 22.34 9.00
N ARG A 447 -16.91 23.37 8.56
CA ARG A 447 -15.68 23.82 9.25
C ARG A 447 -16.06 24.74 10.40
N LEU A 448 -15.55 24.47 11.60
CA LEU A 448 -15.74 25.34 12.77
C LEU A 448 -15.01 26.69 12.65
N THR A 449 -13.88 26.70 11.96
CA THR A 449 -13.10 27.90 11.67
C THR A 449 -12.81 27.97 10.18
N ASP A 450 -13.08 29.12 9.58
CA ASP A 450 -12.49 29.43 8.28
C ASP A 450 -10.97 29.48 8.49
N PRO A 451 -10.16 28.84 7.62
CA PRO A 451 -8.73 29.01 7.71
C PRO A 451 -8.44 30.51 7.63
N GLU A 452 -7.73 31.06 8.63
CA GLU A 452 -7.14 32.39 8.56
C GLU A 452 -6.55 32.56 7.15
N PRO A 453 -6.91 33.63 6.41
CA PRO A 453 -6.40 33.83 5.05
C PRO A 453 -4.88 33.76 5.14
N PHE A 454 -4.32 32.74 4.49
CA PHE A 454 -2.92 32.35 4.55
C PHE A 454 -2.00 33.57 4.42
N LEU A 455 -1.65 34.18 5.56
CA LEU A 455 -0.37 34.83 5.67
C LEU A 455 0.59 33.67 5.60
N ASP A 456 1.42 33.71 4.56
CA ASP A 456 2.61 32.92 4.41
C ASP A 456 3.33 32.95 5.79
N HIS A 457 3.04 32.01 6.68
CA HIS A 457 3.69 31.84 7.97
C HIS A 457 4.29 30.45 8.02
N ASP A 458 5.53 30.43 8.49
CA ASP A 458 6.46 29.30 8.50
C ASP A 458 6.07 28.20 9.51
N GLN A 459 4.89 28.33 10.09
CA GLN A 459 4.27 27.37 10.99
C GLN A 459 3.54 26.34 10.14
N LEU A 460 4.05 25.11 10.14
CA LEU A 460 3.36 23.92 9.63
C LEU A 460 2.18 23.55 10.55
N SER A 461 1.28 24.50 10.82
CA SER A 461 -0.01 24.26 11.48
C SER A 461 -0.96 23.49 10.57
N TYR A 462 -0.46 22.63 9.66
CA TYR A 462 -1.31 21.70 8.92
C TYR A 462 -2.08 20.76 9.88
N TYR A 463 -1.52 20.56 11.09
CA TYR A 463 -2.20 19.93 12.23
C TYR A 463 -3.10 20.87 13.04
N THR A 464 -3.41 22.07 12.55
CA THR A 464 -4.73 22.62 12.91
C THR A 464 -5.71 21.67 12.29
N THR A 465 -6.13 20.71 13.11
CA THR A 465 -7.30 19.87 12.96
C THR A 465 -8.29 20.72 12.20
N ARG A 466 -8.52 20.37 10.92
CA ARG A 466 -9.68 20.90 10.20
C ARG A 466 -10.83 20.35 11.00
N GLU A 467 -11.28 21.08 12.01
CA GLU A 467 -12.37 20.67 12.88
C GLU A 467 -13.62 20.71 12.02
N LEU A 468 -13.76 19.65 11.24
CA LEU A 468 -14.94 19.30 10.51
C LEU A 468 -15.85 18.65 11.53
N VAL A 469 -16.95 19.32 11.83
CA VAL A 469 -17.99 18.76 12.67
C VAL A 469 -19.21 18.44 11.82
N PRO A 470 -20.02 17.44 12.23
CA PRO A 470 -21.31 17.19 11.61
C PRO A 470 -22.19 18.43 11.54
N VAL A 471 -22.95 18.57 10.45
CA VAL A 471 -23.88 19.71 10.23
C VAL A 471 -24.98 19.79 11.29
N ASP A 472 -25.41 18.65 11.81
CA ASP A 472 -26.46 18.51 12.81
C ASP A 472 -26.31 17.19 13.61
N GLY A 473 -27.28 16.92 14.49
CA GLY A 473 -27.31 15.70 15.29
C GLY A 473 -27.50 14.42 14.48
N ASP A 474 -28.30 14.48 13.40
CA ASP A 474 -28.56 13.34 12.51
C ASP A 474 -27.26 12.92 11.81
N ALA A 475 -26.53 13.88 11.25
CA ALA A 475 -25.23 13.65 10.62
C ALA A 475 -24.22 13.08 11.62
N ASN A 476 -24.23 13.53 12.89
CA ASN A 476 -23.34 13.00 13.93
C ASN A 476 -23.62 11.52 14.25
N GLN A 477 -24.90 11.16 14.44
CA GLN A 477 -25.30 9.78 14.71
C GLN A 477 -25.02 8.89 13.49
N SER A 478 -25.37 9.38 12.29
CA SER A 478 -25.12 8.70 11.02
C SER A 478 -23.63 8.41 10.81
N HIS A 479 -22.76 9.41 10.94
CA HIS A 479 -21.31 9.21 10.78
C HIS A 479 -20.74 8.19 11.76
N THR A 480 -21.17 8.24 13.02
CA THR A 480 -20.73 7.29 14.03
C THR A 480 -21.16 5.86 13.67
N ALA A 481 -22.44 5.66 13.34
CA ALA A 481 -22.97 4.36 12.95
C ALA A 481 -22.28 3.79 11.71
N TRP A 482 -22.15 4.58 10.65
CA TRP A 482 -21.49 4.14 9.40
C TRP A 482 -19.99 3.92 9.57
N LYS A 483 -19.30 4.70 10.42
CA LYS A 483 -17.89 4.46 10.78
C LYS A 483 -17.73 3.12 11.48
N MET A 484 -18.63 2.79 12.41
CA MET A 484 -18.59 1.52 13.15
C MET A 484 -18.97 0.31 12.29
N ALA A 485 -19.84 0.49 11.29
CA ALA A 485 -20.19 -0.54 10.31
C ALA A 485 -19.17 -0.70 9.16
N PHE A 486 -18.10 0.11 9.15
CA PHE A 486 -17.11 0.06 8.08
C PHE A 486 -16.17 -1.12 8.25
N HIS A 487 -16.13 -1.99 7.23
CA HIS A 487 -15.14 -3.03 7.10
C HIS A 487 -14.50 -3.01 5.70
N GLY A 488 -13.32 -3.61 5.55
CA GLY A 488 -12.63 -3.77 4.27
C GLY A 488 -13.30 -4.82 3.37
N GLY A 489 -12.55 -5.37 2.40
CA GLY A 489 -13.02 -6.50 1.59
C GLY A 489 -13.03 -7.82 2.37
N TRP A 490 -13.86 -8.78 1.93
CA TRP A 490 -13.89 -10.11 2.52
C TRP A 490 -12.66 -10.91 2.09
N ASN A 491 -11.93 -11.47 3.05
CA ASN A 491 -10.74 -12.27 2.78
C ASN A 491 -10.80 -13.51 3.67
N SER A 492 -10.93 -14.70 3.08
CA SER A 492 -11.06 -15.96 3.83
C SER A 492 -10.61 -17.15 2.99
N CYS A 493 -9.99 -18.13 3.62
CA CYS A 493 -9.86 -19.49 3.08
C CYS A 493 -11.06 -20.31 3.57
N LEU A 494 -11.75 -21.00 2.66
CA LEU A 494 -12.95 -21.78 2.98
C LEU A 494 -12.70 -23.30 2.89
N SER A 495 -11.78 -23.73 2.04
CA SER A 495 -11.41 -25.14 1.91
C SER A 495 -9.90 -25.26 1.72
N PRO A 496 -9.12 -25.35 2.82
CA PRO A 496 -7.69 -25.64 2.72
C PRO A 496 -7.45 -27.08 2.24
N GLY A 497 -6.34 -27.30 1.55
CA GLY A 497 -5.90 -28.61 1.07
C GLY A 497 -5.46 -28.61 -0.40
N HIS A 498 -5.32 -29.81 -0.94
CA HIS A 498 -5.06 -30.05 -2.36
C HIS A 498 -6.38 -30.14 -3.14
N HIS A 499 -6.41 -29.54 -4.33
CA HIS A 499 -7.55 -29.55 -5.25
C HIS A 499 -7.07 -29.88 -6.67
N PRO A 500 -6.84 -31.18 -6.98
CA PRO A 500 -6.31 -31.64 -8.26
C PRO A 500 -7.43 -31.77 -9.32
N TYR A 501 -8.19 -30.70 -9.51
CA TYR A 501 -9.28 -30.61 -10.48
C TYR A 501 -9.45 -29.16 -10.96
N PRO A 502 -10.11 -28.93 -12.11
CA PRO A 502 -10.32 -27.59 -12.65
C PRO A 502 -10.93 -26.61 -11.65
N THR A 503 -10.28 -25.45 -11.50
CA THR A 503 -10.72 -24.32 -10.68
C THR A 503 -10.46 -23.01 -11.40
N PHE A 504 -11.35 -22.04 -11.14
CA PHE A 504 -11.43 -20.75 -11.80
C PHE A 504 -11.38 -19.66 -10.74
N ASP A 505 -10.45 -18.72 -10.89
CA ASP A 505 -10.33 -17.52 -10.05
C ASP A 505 -11.12 -16.39 -10.71
N HIS A 506 -12.32 -16.10 -10.19
CA HIS A 506 -13.22 -15.08 -10.71
C HIS A 506 -13.07 -13.77 -9.94
N ASP A 507 -12.87 -12.66 -10.66
CA ASP A 507 -12.83 -11.30 -10.12
C ASP A 507 -14.09 -10.52 -10.54
N ILE A 508 -14.59 -9.64 -9.67
CA ILE A 508 -15.62 -8.67 -10.04
C ILE A 508 -14.98 -7.54 -10.86
N GLN A 509 -15.43 -7.36 -12.10
CA GLN A 509 -14.92 -6.32 -12.98
C GLN A 509 -15.16 -4.92 -12.42
N SER A 510 -14.08 -4.23 -12.04
CA SER A 510 -14.16 -2.89 -11.43
C SER A 510 -15.10 -2.86 -10.21
N ALA A 511 -14.94 -3.83 -9.30
CA ALA A 511 -15.81 -4.06 -8.14
C ALA A 511 -16.19 -2.77 -7.38
N TYR A 512 -15.18 -2.04 -6.89
CA TYR A 512 -15.40 -0.84 -6.10
C TYR A 512 -16.00 0.32 -6.92
N PRO A 513 -15.51 0.66 -8.15
CA PRO A 513 -16.20 1.62 -9.01
C PRO A 513 -17.67 1.30 -9.28
N SER A 514 -17.99 0.04 -9.57
CA SER A 514 -19.36 -0.42 -9.81
C SER A 514 -20.24 -0.29 -8.56
N ALA A 515 -19.70 -0.64 -7.39
CA ALA A 515 -20.40 -0.47 -6.11
C ALA A 515 -20.61 1.02 -5.77
N MET A 516 -19.57 1.86 -5.89
CA MET A 516 -19.65 3.32 -5.66
C MET A 516 -20.70 3.98 -6.56
N ALA A 517 -20.79 3.56 -7.82
CA ALA A 517 -21.78 4.07 -8.76
C ALA A 517 -23.23 3.66 -8.42
N SER A 518 -23.43 2.69 -7.53
CA SER A 518 -24.76 2.26 -7.08
C SER A 518 -25.27 3.00 -5.86
N VAL A 519 -24.37 3.56 -5.05
CA VAL A 519 -24.71 4.26 -3.80
C VAL A 519 -25.49 5.55 -4.12
N ILE A 520 -26.61 5.73 -3.40
CA ILE A 520 -27.47 6.91 -3.51
C ILE A 520 -27.01 7.96 -2.49
N ASP A 521 -26.95 9.23 -2.86
CA ASP A 521 -26.57 10.31 -1.94
C ASP A 521 -27.66 10.51 -0.86
N VAL A 522 -27.25 10.90 0.35
CA VAL A 522 -28.16 11.18 1.48
C VAL A 522 -28.39 12.68 1.65
N ASP A 523 -29.57 13.05 2.14
CA ASP A 523 -29.94 14.46 2.36
C ASP A 523 -29.44 14.97 3.72
N TYR A 524 -28.21 15.46 3.76
CA TYR A 524 -27.67 16.10 4.97
C TYR A 524 -28.25 17.50 5.25
N VAL A 525 -28.89 18.15 4.28
CA VAL A 525 -29.40 19.53 4.45
C VAL A 525 -30.76 19.50 5.14
N GLY A 526 -31.63 18.55 4.78
CA GLY A 526 -32.95 18.36 5.36
C GLY A 526 -32.98 17.50 6.64
N GLY A 527 -31.83 17.02 7.11
CA GLY A 527 -31.70 15.98 8.14
C GLY A 527 -31.62 14.59 7.50
N CYS A 528 -30.49 13.90 7.70
CA CYS A 528 -30.17 12.69 6.94
C CYS A 528 -30.85 11.42 7.46
N ILE A 529 -31.52 11.45 8.61
CA ILE A 529 -32.25 10.28 9.14
C ILE A 529 -33.73 10.41 8.77
N GLU A 530 -34.24 9.43 8.03
CA GLU A 530 -35.67 9.33 7.69
C GLU A 530 -36.43 8.61 8.81
N GLU A 531 -35.88 7.51 9.30
CA GLU A 531 -36.51 6.65 10.31
C GLU A 531 -35.45 6.12 11.30
N VAL A 532 -35.79 6.13 12.59
CA VAL A 532 -35.05 5.43 13.64
C VAL A 532 -35.70 4.07 13.87
N VAL A 533 -34.97 3.00 13.59
CA VAL A 533 -35.38 1.62 13.84
C VAL A 533 -34.88 1.22 15.22
N LYS A 534 -35.79 0.87 16.13
CA LYS A 534 -35.42 0.59 17.53
C LYS A 534 -36.18 -0.60 18.09
N ASP A 535 -35.47 -1.46 18.82
CA ASP A 535 -36.00 -2.57 19.62
C ASP A 535 -36.98 -3.51 18.87
N ARG A 536 -36.68 -3.83 17.60
CA ARG A 536 -37.49 -4.75 16.79
C ARG A 536 -36.67 -5.64 15.85
N VAL A 537 -37.30 -6.68 15.32
CA VAL A 537 -36.72 -7.54 14.29
C VAL A 537 -36.87 -6.88 12.92
N LEU A 538 -35.83 -6.97 12.08
CA LEU A 538 -35.90 -6.49 10.70
C LEU A 538 -36.69 -7.46 9.81
N THR A 539 -37.33 -6.91 8.79
CA THR A 539 -38.04 -7.63 7.74
C THR A 539 -37.59 -7.12 6.38
N LEU A 540 -37.94 -7.83 5.30
CA LEU A 540 -37.59 -7.36 3.95
C LEU A 540 -38.27 -6.04 3.57
N ASP A 541 -39.37 -5.67 4.24
CA ASP A 541 -40.07 -4.39 4.02
C ASP A 541 -39.23 -3.18 4.48
N ASP A 542 -38.25 -3.41 5.36
CA ASP A 542 -37.27 -2.39 5.77
C ASP A 542 -36.27 -2.03 4.67
N PHE A 543 -36.29 -2.77 3.55
CA PHE A 543 -35.39 -2.62 2.41
C PHE A 543 -36.16 -2.27 1.12
N PRO A 544 -36.83 -1.11 1.06
CA PRO A 544 -37.65 -0.72 -0.10
C PRO A 544 -36.84 -0.58 -1.41
N LEU A 545 -35.52 -0.41 -1.33
CA LEU A 545 -34.61 -0.37 -2.47
C LEU A 545 -33.78 -1.66 -2.61
N GLY A 546 -34.18 -2.73 -1.91
CA GLY A 546 -33.43 -3.98 -1.81
C GLY A 546 -32.01 -3.76 -1.25
N PRO A 547 -30.97 -4.36 -1.84
CA PRO A 547 -29.61 -4.35 -1.30
C PRO A 547 -28.93 -2.97 -1.29
N ILE A 548 -29.46 -1.98 -2.02
CA ILE A 548 -28.92 -0.60 -1.99
C ILE A 548 -29.66 0.32 -1.01
N THR A 549 -30.56 -0.23 -0.19
CA THR A 549 -31.24 0.56 0.86
C THR A 549 -30.21 1.10 1.85
N PRO A 550 -30.15 2.42 2.07
CA PRO A 550 -29.20 3.02 3.00
C PRO A 550 -29.70 2.89 4.43
N LEU A 551 -29.47 1.72 5.02
CA LEU A 551 -29.79 1.38 6.40
C LEU A 551 -28.50 0.99 7.14
N VAL A 552 -28.32 1.46 8.36
CA VAL A 552 -27.23 1.03 9.24
C VAL A 552 -27.81 0.74 10.62
N ALA A 553 -27.44 -0.39 11.22
CA ALA A 553 -28.02 -0.79 12.49
C ALA A 553 -27.04 -1.58 13.35
N TYR A 554 -27.12 -1.38 14.67
CA TYR A 554 -26.51 -2.24 15.67
C TYR A 554 -27.47 -3.40 15.97
N VAL A 555 -27.04 -4.61 15.58
CA VAL A 555 -27.90 -5.79 15.53
C VAL A 555 -27.30 -6.99 16.24
N SER A 556 -28.18 -7.84 16.76
CA SER A 556 -27.89 -9.23 17.12
C SER A 556 -28.56 -10.15 16.11
N TRP A 557 -28.02 -11.34 15.92
CA TRP A 557 -28.52 -12.24 14.89
C TRP A 557 -28.39 -13.72 15.25
N ASN A 558 -29.19 -14.51 14.55
CA ASN A 558 -29.09 -15.97 14.51
C ASN A 558 -29.38 -16.44 13.09
N PHE A 559 -28.37 -16.97 12.41
CA PHE A 559 -28.51 -17.63 11.12
C PHE A 559 -28.98 -19.08 11.28
N PRO A 560 -29.75 -19.63 10.33
CA PRO A 560 -30.00 -21.06 10.23
C PRO A 560 -28.71 -21.88 10.08
N ASP A 561 -28.73 -23.13 10.54
CA ASP A 561 -27.55 -24.01 10.58
C ASP A 561 -27.08 -24.49 9.19
N ASP A 562 -27.94 -24.38 8.17
CA ASP A 562 -27.65 -24.72 6.77
C ASP A 562 -27.01 -23.55 5.98
N VAL A 563 -26.88 -22.37 6.58
CA VAL A 563 -26.19 -21.23 5.95
C VAL A 563 -24.69 -21.49 5.90
N VAL A 564 -24.17 -21.68 4.68
CA VAL A 564 -22.75 -21.96 4.43
C VAL A 564 -21.86 -20.79 4.87
N ALA A 565 -22.25 -19.57 4.51
CA ALA A 565 -21.48 -18.35 4.78
C ALA A 565 -22.40 -17.25 5.35
N PRO A 566 -22.48 -17.10 6.69
CA PRO A 566 -23.09 -15.94 7.31
C PRO A 566 -22.48 -14.64 6.76
N CYS A 567 -23.25 -13.55 6.75
CA CYS A 567 -22.86 -12.33 6.06
C CYS A 567 -22.71 -11.09 6.95
N LEU A 568 -22.89 -11.21 8.27
CA LEU A 568 -22.73 -10.10 9.20
C LEU A 568 -21.30 -10.08 9.79
N PRO A 569 -20.51 -9.03 9.55
CA PRO A 569 -19.11 -8.98 9.94
C PRO A 569 -18.91 -8.64 11.42
N VAL A 570 -17.91 -9.27 12.04
CA VAL A 570 -17.41 -8.95 13.39
C VAL A 570 -15.89 -8.82 13.35
N VAL A 571 -15.34 -7.80 14.02
CA VAL A 571 -13.88 -7.60 14.13
C VAL A 571 -13.37 -8.24 15.42
N VAL A 572 -12.27 -8.99 15.33
CA VAL A 572 -11.53 -9.54 16.47
C VAL A 572 -10.04 -9.34 16.23
N GLY A 573 -9.45 -8.35 16.91
CA GLY A 573 -8.09 -7.88 16.58
C GLY A 573 -8.05 -7.39 15.12
N ASP A 574 -7.09 -7.88 14.34
CA ASP A 574 -6.97 -7.54 12.91
C ASP A 574 -7.82 -8.44 11.99
N CYS A 575 -8.68 -9.30 12.55
CA CYS A 575 -9.46 -10.28 11.80
C CYS A 575 -10.93 -9.87 11.65
N VAL A 576 -11.50 -10.03 10.45
CA VAL A 576 -12.94 -9.89 10.20
C VAL A 576 -13.55 -11.29 10.05
N LEU A 577 -14.55 -11.60 10.88
CA LEU A 577 -15.24 -12.89 10.96
C LEU A 577 -16.71 -12.75 10.60
N TYR A 578 -17.33 -13.88 10.27
CA TYR A 578 -18.76 -13.98 9.97
C TYR A 578 -19.37 -15.16 10.73
N PRO A 579 -19.66 -14.98 12.05
CA PRO A 579 -20.18 -16.05 12.88
C PRO A 579 -21.69 -16.29 12.64
N ARG A 580 -22.17 -17.49 12.95
CA ARG A 580 -23.58 -17.89 12.80
C ARG A 580 -24.49 -17.18 13.79
N THR A 581 -24.03 -16.93 15.01
CA THR A 581 -24.74 -16.10 15.99
C THR A 581 -23.91 -14.88 16.37
N SER A 582 -24.55 -13.87 16.96
CA SER A 582 -23.88 -12.71 17.52
C SER A 582 -23.18 -12.98 18.85
N ASP A 583 -23.22 -14.20 19.39
CA ASP A 583 -22.69 -14.51 20.72
C ASP A 583 -21.17 -14.22 20.77
N GLY A 584 -20.75 -13.53 21.84
CA GLY A 584 -19.37 -13.04 21.99
C GLY A 584 -19.00 -11.83 21.12
N ALA A 585 -19.90 -11.32 20.27
CA ALA A 585 -19.70 -10.04 19.56
C ALA A 585 -19.92 -8.86 20.53
N GLY A 586 -18.83 -8.22 20.97
CA GLY A 586 -18.86 -7.09 21.90
C GLY A 586 -19.22 -5.75 21.24
N ALA A 587 -19.70 -4.81 22.06
CA ALA A 587 -20.31 -3.53 21.66
C ALA A 587 -19.41 -2.51 20.92
N ALA A 588 -18.11 -2.78 20.79
CA ALA A 588 -17.20 -1.98 20.00
C ALA A 588 -16.11 -2.88 19.42
N GLN A 589 -16.23 -3.26 18.15
CA GLN A 589 -15.16 -3.93 17.40
C GLN A 589 -14.50 -5.14 18.10
N GLY A 590 -15.26 -5.88 18.92
CA GLY A 590 -14.81 -7.14 19.53
C GLY A 590 -14.07 -7.04 20.87
N ASP A 591 -14.00 -5.85 21.49
CA ASP A 591 -13.38 -5.69 22.81
C ASP A 591 -14.18 -6.42 23.91
N ASP A 592 -13.47 -7.26 24.67
CA ASP A 592 -14.02 -7.95 25.83
C ASP A 592 -14.14 -6.97 27.00
N VAL A 593 -15.37 -6.61 27.35
CA VAL A 593 -15.69 -5.73 28.49
C VAL A 593 -15.76 -6.48 29.83
N GLY A 594 -15.33 -7.74 29.89
CA GLY A 594 -14.99 -8.47 31.12
C GLY A 594 -16.11 -8.52 32.16
N GLY A 595 -17.01 -9.50 32.05
CA GLY A 595 -18.03 -9.78 33.06
C GLY A 595 -19.33 -8.96 32.96
N TYR A 596 -19.49 -8.19 31.87
CA TYR A 596 -20.75 -7.53 31.54
C TYR A 596 -21.50 -8.31 30.45
N ASP A 597 -22.63 -8.91 30.81
CA ASP A 597 -23.54 -9.64 29.92
C ASP A 597 -24.50 -8.64 29.24
N GLY A 598 -23.98 -7.97 28.21
CA GLY A 598 -24.68 -6.92 27.46
C GLY A 598 -25.32 -7.44 26.16
N PHE A 599 -25.91 -6.54 25.37
CA PHE A 599 -26.39 -6.88 24.04
C PHE A 599 -25.22 -7.28 23.13
N HIS A 600 -25.18 -8.55 22.77
CA HIS A 600 -24.20 -9.14 21.85
C HIS A 600 -24.55 -8.80 20.41
N GLY A 601 -23.75 -7.97 19.76
CA GLY A 601 -24.07 -7.47 18.44
C GLY A 601 -22.96 -6.68 17.76
N ALA A 602 -23.24 -6.22 16.55
CA ALA A 602 -22.32 -5.42 15.74
C ALA A 602 -23.07 -4.40 14.90
N TRP A 603 -22.38 -3.31 14.54
CA TRP A 603 -22.88 -2.35 13.56
C TRP A 603 -22.75 -2.93 12.16
N CYS A 604 -23.87 -3.06 11.44
CA CYS A 604 -23.93 -3.65 10.11
C CYS A 604 -24.61 -2.71 9.12
N ALA A 605 -24.19 -2.77 7.85
CA ALA A 605 -24.73 -1.97 6.77
C ALA A 605 -25.83 -2.71 5.99
N GLY A 606 -26.68 -1.93 5.33
CA GLY A 606 -27.89 -2.37 4.64
C GLY A 606 -27.71 -3.56 3.68
N PRO A 607 -26.69 -3.58 2.80
CA PRO A 607 -26.49 -4.71 1.89
C PRO A 607 -26.32 -6.07 2.59
N GLU A 608 -25.54 -6.10 3.68
CA GLU A 608 -25.31 -7.32 4.46
C GLU A 608 -26.53 -7.69 5.31
N LEU A 609 -27.25 -6.71 5.86
CA LEU A 609 -28.50 -6.95 6.58
C LEU A 609 -29.59 -7.51 5.67
N TYR A 610 -29.73 -6.96 4.45
CA TYR A 610 -30.64 -7.47 3.43
C TYR A 610 -30.31 -8.91 3.08
N LEU A 611 -29.02 -9.22 2.83
CA LEU A 611 -28.60 -10.59 2.54
C LEU A 611 -28.87 -11.53 3.72
N ALA A 612 -28.65 -11.07 4.96
CA ALA A 612 -28.89 -11.90 6.15
C ALA A 612 -30.36 -12.35 6.22
N LEU A 613 -31.30 -11.44 5.96
CA LEU A 613 -32.72 -11.79 5.91
C LEU A 613 -33.06 -12.72 4.74
N LYS A 614 -32.42 -12.54 3.57
CA LYS A 614 -32.58 -13.44 2.42
C LYS A 614 -32.04 -14.85 2.68
N LEU A 615 -31.03 -14.97 3.53
CA LEU A 615 -30.48 -16.24 4.02
C LEU A 615 -31.29 -16.81 5.22
N GLY A 616 -32.41 -16.18 5.61
CA GLY A 616 -33.29 -16.67 6.66
C GLY A 616 -32.85 -16.31 8.09
N ALA A 617 -31.87 -15.43 8.27
CA ALA A 617 -31.45 -15.00 9.60
C ALA A 617 -32.55 -14.22 10.33
N THR A 618 -32.67 -14.46 11.64
CA THR A 618 -33.40 -13.54 12.51
C THR A 618 -32.46 -12.44 12.97
N VAL A 619 -32.75 -11.19 12.62
CA VAL A 619 -31.91 -10.03 12.94
C VAL A 619 -32.67 -9.05 13.83
N ARG A 620 -32.25 -8.92 15.10
CA ARG A 620 -32.86 -8.02 16.08
C ARG A 620 -32.04 -6.73 16.17
N VAL A 621 -32.71 -5.60 16.01
CA VAL A 621 -32.12 -4.27 16.11
C VAL A 621 -32.26 -3.76 17.53
N GLN A 622 -31.15 -3.30 18.12
CA GLN A 622 -31.20 -2.45 19.30
C GLN A 622 -31.41 -1.00 18.88
N ILE A 623 -30.63 -0.52 17.90
CA ILE A 623 -30.78 0.81 17.30
C ILE A 623 -30.28 0.80 15.87
N GLY A 624 -30.97 1.50 14.97
CA GLY A 624 -30.58 1.66 13.59
C GLY A 624 -31.23 2.89 12.95
N TYR A 625 -30.71 3.25 11.78
CA TYR A 625 -31.09 4.45 11.07
C TYR A 625 -31.28 4.12 9.59
N ARG A 626 -32.47 4.41 9.06
CA ARG A 626 -32.73 4.43 7.61
C ARG A 626 -32.54 5.86 7.12
N MET A 627 -31.67 6.04 6.14
CA MET A 627 -31.26 7.37 5.68
C MET A 627 -32.29 7.98 4.75
N ARG A 628 -32.47 9.29 4.86
CA ARG A 628 -33.23 10.08 3.90
C ARG A 628 -32.43 10.24 2.62
N LEU A 629 -33.04 9.86 1.50
CA LEU A 629 -32.41 9.97 0.18
C LEU A 629 -32.40 11.42 -0.28
N ARG A 630 -31.29 11.82 -0.90
CA ARG A 630 -31.26 13.06 -1.69
C ARG A 630 -31.90 12.80 -3.04
N MET A 631 -32.93 13.57 -3.35
CA MET A 631 -33.65 13.51 -4.62
C MET A 631 -33.18 14.60 -5.57
N GLN A 632 -33.16 14.30 -6.86
CA GLN A 632 -32.95 15.27 -7.92
C GLN A 632 -34.24 16.02 -8.25
N SER A 633 -34.13 17.12 -9.01
CA SER A 633 -35.29 17.92 -9.45
C SER A 633 -36.35 17.13 -10.25
N ASP A 634 -35.94 16.05 -10.91
CA ASP A 634 -36.80 15.13 -11.66
C ASP A 634 -37.39 13.99 -10.79
N SER A 635 -37.25 14.09 -9.46
CA SER A 635 -37.68 13.07 -8.49
C SER A 635 -36.96 11.72 -8.63
N THR A 636 -35.77 11.68 -9.25
CA THR A 636 -34.91 10.48 -9.23
C THR A 636 -33.91 10.53 -8.07
N PRO A 637 -33.48 9.38 -7.52
CA PRO A 637 -32.45 9.35 -6.47
C PRO A 637 -31.08 9.81 -6.99
N SER A 638 -30.44 10.71 -6.24
CA SER A 638 -29.15 11.28 -6.58
C SER A 638 -28.00 10.26 -6.48
N ARG A 639 -27.09 10.24 -7.48
CA ARG A 639 -25.90 9.36 -7.51
C ARG A 639 -24.67 10.10 -8.00
N SER A 640 -24.17 11.03 -7.19
CA SER A 640 -23.07 11.92 -7.55
C SER A 640 -21.77 11.17 -7.88
N LEU A 641 -21.45 10.09 -7.15
CA LEU A 641 -20.29 9.24 -7.43
C LEU A 641 -20.36 8.58 -8.80
N ARG A 642 -21.55 8.14 -9.25
CA ARG A 642 -21.73 7.57 -10.59
C ARG A 642 -21.35 8.57 -11.67
N PHE A 643 -21.81 9.82 -11.55
CA PHE A 643 -21.47 10.88 -12.49
C PHE A 643 -19.97 11.15 -12.53
N ALA A 644 -19.34 11.29 -11.36
CA ALA A 644 -17.90 11.55 -11.26
C ALA A 644 -17.06 10.40 -11.84
N LEU A 645 -17.41 9.15 -11.53
CA LEU A 645 -16.69 7.97 -12.01
C LEU A 645 -16.87 7.74 -13.51
N ARG A 646 -18.05 8.04 -14.07
CA ARG A 646 -18.30 7.91 -15.50
C ARG A 646 -17.32 8.75 -16.32
N GLN A 647 -17.09 10.00 -15.93
CA GLN A 647 -16.08 10.85 -16.59
C GLN A 647 -14.68 10.21 -16.55
N MET A 648 -14.27 9.65 -15.41
CA MET A 648 -12.94 9.01 -15.29
C MET A 648 -12.82 7.77 -16.17
N VAL A 649 -13.89 6.99 -16.28
CA VAL A 649 -13.96 5.81 -17.14
C VAL A 649 -13.92 6.19 -18.63
N GLU A 650 -14.65 7.24 -19.03
CA GLU A 650 -14.64 7.79 -20.38
C GLU A 650 -13.25 8.34 -20.75
N ASP A 651 -12.59 9.05 -19.83
CA ASP A 651 -11.24 9.56 -20.03
C ASP A 651 -10.20 8.43 -20.10
N ARG A 652 -10.38 7.34 -19.34
CA ARG A 652 -9.55 6.14 -19.45
C ARG A 652 -9.73 5.47 -20.82
N ALA A 653 -10.96 5.34 -21.30
CA ALA A 653 -11.24 4.77 -22.62
C ALA A 653 -10.63 5.63 -23.74
N THR A 654 -10.71 6.96 -23.58
CA THR A 654 -10.05 7.93 -24.48
C THR A 654 -8.54 7.77 -24.44
N ALA A 655 -7.93 7.69 -23.25
CA ALA A 655 -6.50 7.46 -23.11
C ALA A 655 -6.06 6.14 -23.77
N LYS A 656 -6.81 5.06 -23.55
CA LYS A 656 -6.56 3.76 -24.20
C LYS A 656 -6.62 3.84 -25.73
N LYS A 657 -7.54 4.64 -26.28
CA LYS A 657 -7.69 4.84 -27.74
C LYS A 657 -6.55 5.67 -28.34
N ILE A 658 -6.10 6.71 -27.62
CA ILE A 658 -5.07 7.65 -28.12
C ILE A 658 -3.66 7.10 -27.90
N PHE A 659 -3.37 6.55 -26.72
CA PHE A 659 -2.03 6.15 -26.28
C PHE A 659 -1.82 4.62 -26.30
N GLY A 660 -2.87 3.84 -26.54
CA GLY A 660 -2.81 2.38 -26.61
C GLY A 660 -3.16 1.68 -25.28
N LYS A 661 -3.52 0.40 -25.36
CA LYS A 661 -3.81 -0.45 -24.20
C LYS A 661 -2.52 -0.72 -23.43
N GLY A 662 -2.57 -0.56 -22.10
CA GLY A 662 -1.39 -0.75 -21.25
C GLY A 662 -0.46 0.47 -21.17
N SER A 663 -0.77 1.54 -21.89
CA SER A 663 -0.05 2.82 -21.78
C SER A 663 -0.09 3.39 -20.36
N LEU A 664 0.92 4.16 -20.00
CA LEU A 664 0.99 4.84 -18.70
C LEU A 664 -0.22 5.76 -18.50
N GLU A 665 -0.65 6.46 -19.53
CA GLU A 665 -1.81 7.34 -19.53
C GLU A 665 -3.08 6.58 -19.12
N GLU A 666 -3.32 5.42 -19.74
CA GLU A 666 -4.42 4.54 -19.36
C GLU A 666 -4.26 4.07 -17.90
N GLN A 667 -3.07 3.58 -17.53
CA GLN A 667 -2.81 3.07 -16.18
C GLN A 667 -2.95 4.16 -15.12
N THR A 668 -2.56 5.40 -15.42
CA THR A 668 -2.64 6.56 -14.52
C THR A 668 -4.10 6.85 -14.18
N VAL A 669 -4.98 6.92 -15.19
CA VAL A 669 -6.42 7.13 -14.96
C VAL A 669 -7.05 5.91 -14.29
N LYS A 670 -6.65 4.69 -14.67
CA LYS A 670 -7.11 3.44 -14.01
C LYS A 670 -6.78 3.45 -12.52
N VAL A 671 -5.55 3.77 -12.15
CA VAL A 671 -5.09 3.81 -10.75
C VAL A 671 -5.80 4.91 -9.98
N ALA A 672 -5.92 6.11 -10.57
CA ALA A 672 -6.66 7.20 -9.96
C ALA A 672 -8.10 6.78 -9.65
N THR A 673 -8.80 6.16 -10.60
CA THR A 673 -10.18 5.67 -10.47
C THR A 673 -10.31 4.58 -9.40
N ASN A 674 -9.46 3.56 -9.45
CA ASN A 674 -9.50 2.44 -8.51
C ASN A 674 -9.12 2.85 -7.08
N SER A 675 -8.37 3.94 -6.90
CA SER A 675 -7.95 4.42 -5.58
C SER A 675 -9.01 5.26 -4.84
N VAL A 676 -10.10 5.66 -5.51
CA VAL A 676 -11.13 6.55 -4.95
C VAL A 676 -11.79 5.95 -3.72
N TYR A 677 -12.11 4.65 -3.72
CA TYR A 677 -12.74 4.01 -2.56
C TYR A 677 -11.86 4.13 -1.30
N GLY A 678 -10.54 3.93 -1.46
CA GLY A 678 -9.58 4.06 -0.36
C GLY A 678 -9.51 5.48 0.18
N LYS A 679 -9.85 6.48 -0.64
CA LYS A 679 -9.96 7.89 -0.25
C LYS A 679 -11.29 8.22 0.40
N LEU A 680 -12.40 7.61 -0.02
CA LEU A 680 -13.68 7.68 0.71
C LEU A 680 -13.55 7.11 2.13
N ALA A 681 -12.80 6.02 2.28
CA ALA A 681 -12.56 5.32 3.54
C ALA A 681 -11.40 5.90 4.39
N GLN A 682 -10.60 6.83 3.84
CA GLN A 682 -9.47 7.42 4.57
C GLN A 682 -10.02 8.16 5.79
N ASP A 683 -9.56 7.81 7.00
CA ASP A 683 -10.02 8.34 8.31
C ASP A 683 -11.37 7.79 8.81
N VAL A 684 -12.00 6.87 8.07
CA VAL A 684 -13.08 6.03 8.60
C VAL A 684 -12.48 4.95 9.50
N SER A 685 -11.35 4.38 9.09
CA SER A 685 -10.43 3.67 9.99
C SER A 685 -9.22 4.56 10.26
N GLU A 686 -8.94 4.81 11.53
CA GLU A 686 -7.85 5.70 11.94
C GLU A 686 -6.50 5.18 11.45
N ARG A 687 -5.71 6.07 10.84
CA ARG A 687 -4.35 5.79 10.40
C ARG A 687 -3.44 6.89 10.89
N ASN A 688 -2.39 6.49 11.58
CA ASN A 688 -1.36 7.40 12.06
C ASN A 688 -0.17 7.43 11.11
N GLY A 689 0.38 8.61 10.89
CA GLY A 689 1.58 8.86 10.11
C GLY A 689 2.65 9.54 10.97
N TRP A 690 3.91 9.41 10.58
CA TRP A 690 5.00 10.10 11.26
C TRP A 690 5.04 11.58 10.88
N GLY A 691 4.76 12.45 11.84
CA GLY A 691 4.93 13.88 11.74
C GLY A 691 6.37 14.27 11.99
N ALA A 692 7.18 14.39 10.94
CA ALA A 692 8.59 14.74 11.10
C ALA A 692 8.81 16.11 11.76
N TRP A 693 7.86 17.04 11.69
CA TRP A 693 8.00 18.35 12.35
C TRP A 693 7.91 18.26 13.89
N ALA A 694 6.96 17.47 14.41
CA ALA A 694 6.72 17.27 15.84
C ALA A 694 7.47 16.06 16.43
N GLU A 695 7.90 15.11 15.60
CA GLU A 695 8.45 13.80 15.98
C GLU A 695 7.47 12.87 16.68
N GLU A 696 6.21 12.92 16.26
CA GLU A 696 5.14 12.14 16.85
C GLU A 696 4.33 11.40 15.78
N MET A 697 3.61 10.36 16.19
CA MET A 697 2.63 9.71 15.32
C MET A 697 1.33 10.50 15.41
N GLU A 698 0.90 11.09 14.30
CA GLU A 698 -0.29 11.93 14.23
C GLU A 698 -1.31 11.29 13.28
N SER A 699 -2.61 11.53 13.51
CA SER A 699 -3.63 11.10 12.56
C SER A 699 -3.42 11.80 11.21
N ILE A 700 -3.40 11.01 10.14
CA ILE A 700 -3.26 11.51 8.77
C ILE A 700 -4.50 12.33 8.36
N GLY A 701 -5.64 12.12 9.03
CA GLY A 701 -6.92 12.76 8.77
C GLY A 701 -7.56 12.33 7.44
N GLY A 702 -8.81 12.77 7.25
CA GLY A 702 -9.61 12.48 6.06
C GLY A 702 -9.08 13.06 4.75
N SER A 703 -9.42 12.41 3.64
CA SER A 703 -9.20 12.91 2.29
C SER A 703 -10.18 14.04 1.92
N SER A 704 -10.05 14.58 0.71
CA SER A 704 -11.00 15.58 0.17
C SER A 704 -12.43 15.04 0.02
N VAL A 705 -12.62 13.72 -0.02
CA VAL A 705 -13.91 13.07 -0.28
C VAL A 705 -14.33 12.07 0.81
N THR A 706 -13.62 12.02 1.95
CA THR A 706 -13.94 11.06 3.03
C THR A 706 -15.42 11.10 3.41
N SER A 707 -16.07 9.94 3.36
CA SER A 707 -17.49 9.78 3.72
C SER A 707 -17.71 8.36 4.28
N PRO A 708 -17.95 8.22 5.60
CA PRO A 708 -18.24 6.92 6.22
C PRO A 708 -19.39 6.19 5.55
N TYR A 709 -20.49 6.89 5.25
CA TYR A 709 -21.67 6.34 4.58
C TYR A 709 -21.32 5.70 3.23
N HIS A 710 -20.70 6.47 2.32
CA HIS A 710 -20.37 5.96 0.99
C HIS A 710 -19.33 4.84 1.06
N ALA A 711 -18.33 4.95 1.94
CA ALA A 711 -17.32 3.92 2.13
C ALA A 711 -17.93 2.58 2.60
N SER A 712 -18.79 2.62 3.62
CA SER A 712 -19.42 1.43 4.20
C SER A 712 -20.43 0.79 3.27
N MET A 713 -21.29 1.57 2.60
CA MET A 713 -22.20 1.03 1.58
C MET A 713 -21.44 0.37 0.42
N THR A 714 -20.38 1.01 -0.06
CA THR A 714 -19.55 0.49 -1.16
C THR A 714 -18.92 -0.85 -0.79
N THR A 715 -18.24 -0.94 0.37
CA THR A 715 -17.57 -2.18 0.75
C THR A 715 -18.57 -3.28 1.14
N SER A 716 -19.66 -2.92 1.81
CA SER A 716 -20.74 -3.85 2.17
C SER A 716 -21.41 -4.46 0.93
N LEU A 717 -21.66 -3.69 -0.14
CA LEU A 717 -22.19 -4.23 -1.40
C LEU A 717 -21.28 -5.29 -2.03
N VAL A 718 -19.96 -5.02 -2.09
CA VAL A 718 -18.99 -5.98 -2.65
C VAL A 718 -18.94 -7.24 -1.80
N ARG A 719 -18.87 -7.11 -0.47
CA ARG A 719 -18.88 -8.26 0.44
C ARG A 719 -20.16 -9.07 0.34
N ALA A 720 -21.32 -8.40 0.30
CA ALA A 720 -22.61 -9.06 0.17
C ALA A 720 -22.73 -9.85 -1.14
N LEU A 721 -22.20 -9.34 -2.26
CA LEU A 721 -22.17 -10.09 -3.52
C LEU A 721 -21.34 -11.38 -3.40
N LEU A 722 -20.13 -11.29 -2.84
CA LEU A 722 -19.25 -12.45 -2.65
C LEU A 722 -19.84 -13.47 -1.67
N LEU A 723 -20.42 -13.01 -0.55
CA LEU A 723 -21.07 -13.87 0.45
C LEU A 723 -22.35 -14.51 -0.10
N ALA A 724 -23.10 -13.81 -0.95
CA ALA A 724 -24.22 -14.40 -1.68
C ALA A 724 -23.75 -15.53 -2.61
N MET A 725 -22.65 -15.33 -3.33
CA MET A 725 -22.04 -16.38 -4.16
C MET A 725 -21.57 -17.58 -3.32
N ALA A 726 -20.98 -17.34 -2.15
CA ALA A 726 -20.53 -18.41 -1.25
C ALA A 726 -21.66 -19.27 -0.69
N ASN A 727 -22.90 -18.76 -0.65
CA ASN A 727 -24.09 -19.53 -0.30
C ASN A 727 -24.77 -20.17 -1.53
N THR A 728 -24.29 -19.91 -2.74
CA THR A 728 -24.86 -20.42 -3.99
C THR A 728 -24.00 -21.51 -4.61
N ILE A 729 -22.68 -21.38 -4.53
CA ILE A 729 -21.70 -22.31 -5.12
C ILE A 729 -20.56 -22.61 -4.14
N PRO A 730 -19.84 -23.74 -4.31
CA PRO A 730 -18.63 -24.00 -3.55
C PRO A 730 -17.55 -22.96 -3.86
N ILE A 731 -16.94 -22.41 -2.81
CA ILE A 731 -15.81 -21.47 -2.91
C ILE A 731 -14.67 -22.00 -2.05
N LEU A 732 -13.44 -21.97 -2.59
CA LEU A 732 -12.24 -22.48 -1.94
C LEU A 732 -11.48 -21.38 -1.19
N SER A 733 -11.36 -20.21 -1.80
CA SER A 733 -10.63 -19.04 -1.27
C SER A 733 -11.25 -17.75 -1.80
N VAL A 734 -11.23 -16.69 -1.00
CA VAL A 734 -11.78 -15.36 -1.34
C VAL A 734 -10.77 -14.28 -1.00
N THR A 735 -10.59 -13.33 -1.91
CA THR A 735 -9.74 -12.16 -1.71
C THR A 735 -10.38 -10.89 -2.24
N THR A 736 -10.94 -10.08 -1.33
CA THR A 736 -11.43 -8.71 -1.53
C THR A 736 -12.60 -8.57 -2.50
N ASP A 737 -12.37 -8.83 -3.78
CA ASP A 737 -13.24 -8.64 -4.93
C ASP A 737 -13.32 -9.86 -5.86
N GLY A 738 -12.66 -10.97 -5.51
CA GLY A 738 -12.73 -12.22 -6.25
C GLY A 738 -12.60 -13.47 -5.39
N PHE A 739 -12.79 -14.63 -6.02
CA PHE A 739 -12.75 -15.93 -5.37
C PHE A 739 -12.39 -17.08 -6.33
N ILE A 740 -11.86 -18.15 -5.75
CA ILE A 740 -11.53 -19.38 -6.47
C ILE A 740 -12.63 -20.41 -6.23
N THR A 741 -13.15 -21.00 -7.30
CA THR A 741 -14.23 -22.01 -7.28
C THR A 741 -14.00 -23.11 -8.34
N PRO A 742 -14.52 -24.33 -8.16
CA PRO A 742 -14.61 -25.31 -9.25
C PRO A 742 -15.67 -24.98 -10.30
N VAL A 743 -16.45 -23.91 -10.15
CA VAL A 743 -17.55 -23.55 -11.08
C VAL A 743 -17.07 -22.51 -12.10
N GLU A 744 -17.09 -22.86 -13.38
CA GLU A 744 -16.71 -21.97 -14.48
C GLU A 744 -17.78 -20.91 -14.75
N GLU A 745 -19.02 -21.33 -15.01
CA GLU A 745 -20.09 -20.44 -15.47
C GLU A 745 -20.90 -19.88 -14.30
N ILE A 746 -20.60 -18.63 -13.91
CA ILE A 746 -21.23 -17.98 -12.74
C ILE A 746 -22.03 -16.71 -13.06
N GLU A 747 -21.96 -16.18 -14.27
CA GLU A 747 -22.58 -14.89 -14.61
C GLU A 747 -24.11 -14.92 -14.54
N HIS A 748 -24.75 -16.09 -14.63
CA HIS A 748 -26.21 -16.23 -14.59
C HIS A 748 -26.82 -16.14 -13.18
N PHE A 749 -26.02 -16.24 -12.11
CA PHE A 749 -26.54 -16.17 -10.75
C PHE A 749 -27.06 -14.77 -10.41
N ASP A 750 -28.24 -14.70 -9.79
CA ASP A 750 -28.87 -13.43 -9.39
C ASP A 750 -28.33 -12.90 -8.05
N CYS A 751 -27.74 -13.77 -7.24
CA CYS A 751 -27.17 -13.44 -5.93
C CYS A 751 -28.16 -12.68 -5.04
N PHE A 752 -29.39 -13.17 -4.95
CA PHE A 752 -30.49 -12.54 -4.19
C PHE A 752 -30.80 -11.09 -4.62
N GLY A 753 -30.64 -10.79 -5.91
CA GLY A 753 -30.82 -9.48 -6.52
C GLY A 753 -29.61 -8.55 -6.43
N ILE A 754 -28.53 -8.94 -5.75
CA ILE A 754 -27.33 -8.12 -5.58
C ILE A 754 -26.56 -8.00 -6.91
N ALA A 755 -26.48 -9.08 -7.70
CA ALA A 755 -25.78 -9.04 -8.98
C ALA A 755 -26.39 -8.01 -9.94
N ASN A 756 -27.71 -7.82 -9.91
CA ASN A 756 -28.39 -6.82 -10.75
C ASN A 756 -27.98 -5.38 -10.45
N VAL A 757 -27.60 -5.07 -9.20
CA VAL A 757 -27.04 -3.77 -8.83
C VAL A 757 -25.74 -3.51 -9.58
N PHE A 758 -24.86 -4.51 -9.59
CA PHE A 758 -23.58 -4.44 -10.30
C PHE A 758 -23.79 -4.39 -11.82
N ARG A 759 -24.67 -5.22 -12.39
CA ARG A 759 -25.03 -5.18 -13.83
C ARG A 759 -25.54 -3.80 -14.25
N ALA A 760 -26.40 -3.19 -13.44
CA ALA A 760 -26.94 -1.86 -13.72
C ALA A 760 -25.87 -0.76 -13.63
N ALA A 761 -24.98 -0.82 -12.64
CA ALA A 761 -23.86 0.11 -12.52
C ALA A 761 -22.86 -0.03 -13.68
N ARG A 762 -22.49 -1.28 -14.01
CA ARG A 762 -21.63 -1.63 -15.13
C ARG A 762 -22.17 -1.10 -16.45
N ARG A 763 -23.44 -1.36 -16.76
CA ARG A 763 -24.12 -0.78 -17.93
C ARG A 763 -24.08 0.76 -17.94
N ALA A 764 -24.26 1.40 -16.78
CA ALA A 764 -24.25 2.86 -16.68
C ALA A 764 -22.84 3.49 -16.81
N LEU A 765 -21.79 2.77 -16.42
CA LEU A 765 -20.40 3.25 -16.45
C LEU A 765 -19.68 2.92 -17.76
N VAL A 766 -19.85 1.71 -18.28
CA VAL A 766 -19.06 1.18 -19.42
C VAL A 766 -19.92 0.60 -20.55
N GLY A 767 -21.25 0.57 -20.41
CA GLY A 767 -22.17 0.02 -21.43
C GLY A 767 -22.28 -1.50 -21.46
N ASP A 768 -21.35 -2.22 -20.83
CA ASP A 768 -21.33 -3.68 -20.70
C ASP A 768 -21.84 -4.10 -19.31
N PRO A 769 -22.89 -4.93 -19.18
CA PRO A 769 -23.44 -5.36 -17.89
C PRO A 769 -22.65 -6.49 -17.21
N THR A 770 -21.66 -7.11 -17.86
CA THR A 770 -20.92 -8.26 -17.32
C THR A 770 -20.30 -7.94 -15.95
N VAL A 771 -20.49 -8.83 -14.98
CA VAL A 771 -20.02 -8.63 -13.60
C VAL A 771 -18.69 -9.33 -13.37
N TRP A 772 -18.56 -10.58 -13.83
CA TRP A 772 -17.41 -11.44 -13.51
C TRP A 772 -16.40 -11.51 -14.66
N GLU A 773 -15.14 -11.73 -14.33
CA GLU A 773 -14.09 -12.14 -15.28
C GLU A 773 -13.23 -13.24 -14.66
N ILE A 774 -12.83 -14.25 -15.45
CA ILE A 774 -11.87 -15.26 -15.02
C ILE A 774 -10.47 -14.66 -15.12
N LYS A 775 -9.80 -14.55 -13.97
CA LYS A 775 -8.44 -14.02 -13.85
C LYS A 775 -7.39 -15.11 -14.00
N HIS A 776 -7.62 -16.25 -13.38
CA HIS A 776 -6.73 -17.42 -13.44
C HIS A 776 -7.55 -18.69 -13.60
N TYR A 777 -6.92 -19.69 -14.20
CA TYR A 777 -7.45 -21.04 -14.32
C TYR A 777 -6.34 -22.03 -13.96
N GLN A 778 -6.69 -23.10 -13.26
CA GLN A 778 -5.74 -24.16 -12.92
C GLN A 778 -6.47 -25.47 -12.58
N ASP A 779 -5.76 -26.59 -12.63
CA ASP A 779 -6.25 -27.91 -12.22
C ASP A 779 -5.40 -28.60 -11.13
N ASP A 780 -4.44 -27.87 -10.54
CA ASP A 780 -3.46 -28.37 -9.57
C ASP A 780 -3.37 -27.50 -8.29
N LEU A 781 -4.47 -26.85 -7.92
CA LEU A 781 -4.48 -25.84 -6.86
C LEU A 781 -4.10 -26.44 -5.49
N VAL A 782 -3.12 -25.81 -4.83
CA VAL A 782 -2.82 -26.01 -3.41
C VAL A 782 -3.24 -24.77 -2.63
N ASN A 783 -4.20 -24.92 -1.73
CA ASN A 783 -4.79 -23.83 -0.95
C ASN A 783 -4.41 -23.96 0.54
N PHE A 784 -3.53 -23.10 1.02
CA PHE A 784 -3.02 -23.15 2.40
C PHE A 784 -3.83 -22.28 3.35
N SER A 785 -4.00 -21.01 2.99
CA SER A 785 -4.56 -19.97 3.86
C SER A 785 -5.08 -18.81 3.02
N THR A 786 -5.69 -17.80 3.65
CA THR A 786 -6.09 -16.58 2.97
C THR A 786 -4.87 -15.93 2.30
N ARG A 787 -4.93 -15.76 0.96
CA ARG A 787 -3.81 -15.28 0.12
C ARG A 787 -2.58 -16.19 0.14
N GLY A 788 -2.75 -17.46 0.49
CA GLY A 788 -1.74 -18.53 0.44
C GLY A 788 -2.19 -19.62 -0.53
N ASN A 789 -2.05 -19.37 -1.83
CA ASN A 789 -2.60 -20.20 -2.91
C ASN A 789 -1.53 -20.39 -3.99
N VAL A 790 -1.36 -21.60 -4.51
CA VAL A 790 -0.39 -21.85 -5.57
C VAL A 790 -0.87 -22.90 -6.56
N SER A 791 -0.65 -22.60 -7.83
CA SER A 791 -0.63 -23.53 -8.96
C SER A 791 0.78 -23.52 -9.56
N LEU A 792 1.24 -24.65 -10.09
CA LEU A 792 2.50 -24.73 -10.83
C LEU A 792 2.34 -24.29 -12.30
N LEU A 793 1.11 -24.11 -12.78
CA LEU A 793 0.82 -23.59 -14.11
C LEU A 793 1.12 -22.09 -14.17
N GLU A 794 1.72 -21.63 -15.26
CA GLU A 794 2.10 -20.21 -15.44
C GLU A 794 0.90 -19.26 -15.37
N HIS A 795 -0.27 -19.70 -15.86
CA HIS A 795 -1.53 -18.94 -15.87
C HIS A 795 -2.39 -19.19 -14.61
N GLY A 796 -1.96 -20.07 -13.71
CA GLY A 796 -2.66 -20.36 -12.46
C GLY A 796 -2.34 -19.37 -11.36
N VAL A 797 -3.11 -19.39 -10.27
CA VAL A 797 -2.93 -18.46 -9.13
C VAL A 797 -1.56 -18.61 -8.43
N LEU A 798 -0.97 -17.49 -7.98
CA LEU A 798 0.18 -17.46 -7.07
C LEU A 798 0.04 -16.34 -6.02
N ALA A 799 -0.36 -16.73 -4.81
CA ALA A 799 -0.43 -15.86 -3.64
C ALA A 799 0.42 -16.45 -2.50
N LYS A 800 1.46 -15.70 -2.08
CA LYS A 800 2.54 -16.21 -1.22
C LYS A 800 2.36 -15.97 0.28
N ALA A 801 1.14 -15.64 0.72
CA ALA A 801 0.82 -15.30 2.11
C ALA A 801 1.76 -14.26 2.75
N GLY A 802 2.26 -13.31 1.95
CA GLY A 802 3.18 -12.26 2.42
C GLY A 802 4.67 -12.65 2.48
N LEU A 803 5.05 -13.85 2.05
CA LEU A 803 6.46 -14.24 1.92
C LEU A 803 7.16 -13.45 0.81
N LYS A 804 8.40 -13.05 1.09
CA LYS A 804 9.31 -12.41 0.15
C LYS A 804 10.08 -13.50 -0.60
N VAL A 805 10.16 -13.34 -1.91
CA VAL A 805 10.88 -14.27 -2.79
C VAL A 805 12.38 -14.02 -2.62
N PRO A 806 13.21 -15.05 -2.39
CA PRO A 806 14.66 -14.93 -2.35
C PRO A 806 15.20 -14.37 -3.67
N GLU A 807 16.34 -13.66 -3.61
CA GLU A 807 16.92 -13.01 -4.80
C GLU A 807 17.37 -14.03 -5.85
N GLU A 808 17.73 -15.25 -5.45
CA GLU A 808 18.18 -16.32 -6.34
C GLU A 808 17.03 -16.96 -7.12
N VAL A 809 15.77 -16.65 -6.77
CA VAL A 809 14.58 -17.22 -7.38
C VAL A 809 13.96 -16.20 -8.32
N GLU A 810 14.01 -16.50 -9.62
CA GLU A 810 13.45 -15.64 -10.66
C GLU A 810 11.93 -15.49 -10.51
N ARG A 811 11.46 -14.25 -10.37
CA ARG A 811 10.04 -13.93 -10.18
C ARG A 811 9.23 -14.07 -11.46
N GLY A 812 7.94 -14.35 -11.32
CA GLY A 812 7.01 -14.58 -12.42
C GLY A 812 7.17 -15.94 -13.09
N THR A 813 8.11 -16.77 -12.64
CA THR A 813 8.43 -18.05 -13.27
C THR A 813 7.84 -19.25 -12.52
N VAL A 814 7.89 -20.42 -13.16
CA VAL A 814 7.61 -21.70 -12.51
C VAL A 814 8.56 -21.96 -11.33
N ALA A 815 9.79 -21.44 -11.35
CA ALA A 815 10.73 -21.59 -10.24
C ALA A 815 10.24 -20.87 -8.96
N GLU A 816 9.66 -19.67 -9.08
CA GLU A 816 9.02 -18.97 -7.96
C GLU A 816 7.85 -19.77 -7.37
N ARG A 817 7.02 -20.35 -8.24
CA ARG A 817 5.87 -21.18 -7.84
C ARG A 817 6.33 -22.41 -7.08
N ARG A 818 7.34 -23.12 -7.60
CA ARG A 818 7.95 -24.29 -6.94
C ARG A 818 8.56 -23.92 -5.61
N TRP A 819 9.37 -22.86 -5.56
CA TRP A 819 9.98 -22.39 -4.31
C TRP A 819 8.93 -22.13 -3.22
N PHE A 820 7.86 -21.40 -3.54
CA PHE A 820 6.81 -21.11 -2.55
C PHE A 820 6.09 -22.40 -2.11
N ARG A 821 5.71 -23.27 -3.05
CA ARG A 821 5.05 -24.54 -2.77
C ARG A 821 5.92 -25.44 -1.89
N ASP A 822 7.20 -25.62 -2.23
CA ASP A 822 8.16 -26.41 -1.46
C ASP A 822 8.39 -25.84 -0.07
N THR A 823 8.59 -24.52 0.05
CA THR A 823 8.77 -23.83 1.33
C THR A 823 7.53 -23.99 2.22
N ALA A 824 6.33 -23.86 1.64
CA ALA A 824 5.07 -24.02 2.35
C ALA A 824 4.79 -25.46 2.78
N LEU A 825 5.12 -26.45 1.95
CA LEU A 825 4.84 -27.87 2.18
C LEU A 825 5.90 -28.54 3.06
N SER A 826 7.18 -28.21 2.93
CA SER A 826 8.24 -28.90 3.68
C SER A 826 8.47 -28.38 5.10
N ARG A 827 7.90 -27.22 5.44
CA ARG A 827 8.13 -26.56 6.74
C ARG A 827 7.72 -27.43 7.94
N ARG A 828 8.46 -27.23 9.03
CA ARG A 828 8.23 -27.86 10.35
C ARG A 828 8.00 -26.85 11.48
N GLY A 829 7.87 -25.58 11.12
CA GLY A 829 7.80 -24.45 12.04
C GLY A 829 7.41 -23.18 11.29
N LYS A 830 7.64 -22.03 11.92
CA LYS A 830 7.55 -20.74 11.23
C LYS A 830 8.60 -20.66 10.13
N ILE A 831 8.29 -19.89 9.09
CA ILE A 831 9.17 -19.69 7.94
C ILE A 831 10.01 -18.44 8.18
N PRO A 832 11.36 -18.52 8.16
CA PRO A 832 12.21 -17.34 8.08
C PRO A 832 11.94 -16.61 6.77
N ASN A 833 11.63 -15.32 6.85
CA ASN A 833 11.28 -14.50 5.70
C ASN A 833 12.31 -13.37 5.53
N PRO A 834 13.54 -13.67 5.05
CA PRO A 834 14.59 -12.68 4.90
C PRO A 834 14.23 -11.64 3.84
N TYR A 835 14.49 -10.38 4.14
CA TYR A 835 14.44 -9.29 3.17
C TYR A 835 15.32 -8.12 3.61
N THR A 836 15.90 -7.45 2.63
CA THR A 836 16.56 -6.17 2.85
C THR A 836 15.52 -5.05 2.78
N SER A 837 15.62 -4.12 3.73
CA SER A 837 14.79 -2.93 3.82
C SER A 837 15.67 -1.70 4.03
N PHE A 838 15.12 -0.51 3.88
CA PHE A 838 15.81 0.72 4.28
C PHE A 838 15.22 1.24 5.60
N PRO A 839 15.99 2.05 6.37
CA PRO A 839 15.47 2.78 7.51
C PRO A 839 14.16 3.48 7.16
N THR A 840 13.22 3.42 8.07
CA THR A 840 11.94 4.11 7.93
C THR A 840 12.16 5.63 7.86
N PHE A 841 11.25 6.35 7.21
CA PHE A 841 11.31 7.82 7.21
C PHE A 841 11.36 8.41 8.64
N ARG A 842 10.76 7.72 9.61
CA ARG A 842 10.88 8.07 11.03
C ARG A 842 12.33 8.07 11.50
N GLU A 843 13.12 7.05 11.17
CA GLU A 843 14.52 6.95 11.56
C GLU A 843 15.41 7.96 10.79
N LEU A 844 15.06 8.23 9.53
CA LEU A 844 15.79 9.17 8.67
C LEU A 844 15.53 10.65 9.00
N SER A 845 14.41 11.00 9.63
CA SER A 845 14.01 12.41 9.87
C SER A 845 14.20 12.88 11.32
N ARG A 846 14.66 12.00 12.22
CA ARG A 846 14.85 12.31 13.64
C ARG A 846 15.82 13.48 13.88
N SER A 847 15.58 14.22 14.94
CA SER A 847 16.46 15.26 15.47
C SER A 847 17.66 14.64 16.20
N VAL A 848 17.46 13.53 16.91
CA VAL A 848 18.51 12.83 17.66
C VAL A 848 18.69 11.42 17.09
N ASN A 849 19.95 10.97 16.96
CA ASN A 849 20.30 9.67 16.40
C ASN A 849 19.68 9.40 15.02
N ARG A 850 19.68 10.44 14.16
CA ARG A 850 19.26 10.32 12.76
C ARG A 850 20.14 9.29 12.05
N LEU A 851 19.52 8.28 11.47
CA LEU A 851 20.23 7.31 10.63
C LEU A 851 20.51 7.93 9.25
N ASP A 852 21.60 7.50 8.63
CA ASP A 852 21.79 7.72 7.19
C ASP A 852 21.07 6.61 6.42
N PHE A 853 20.85 6.82 5.13
CA PHE A 853 20.18 5.86 4.27
C PHE A 853 21.12 4.68 3.93
N HIS A 854 20.82 3.48 4.42
CA HIS A 854 21.62 2.25 4.23
C HIS A 854 20.72 1.01 4.23
N PRO A 855 21.10 -0.09 3.57
CA PRO A 855 20.33 -1.34 3.64
C PRO A 855 20.35 -1.95 5.05
N VAL A 856 19.23 -2.52 5.47
CA VAL A 856 19.02 -3.21 6.75
C VAL A 856 18.36 -4.56 6.46
N ASP A 857 19.11 -5.63 6.74
CA ASP A 857 18.62 -7.01 6.58
C ASP A 857 17.72 -7.41 7.75
N ARG A 858 16.58 -8.01 7.42
CA ARG A 858 15.57 -8.46 8.38
C ARG A 858 15.17 -9.89 8.06
N THR A 859 15.05 -10.73 9.09
CA THR A 859 14.62 -12.12 8.93
C THR A 859 13.55 -12.50 9.96
N PRO A 860 12.34 -11.89 9.90
CA PRO A 860 11.24 -12.30 10.77
C PRO A 860 10.80 -13.73 10.49
N GLU A 861 10.39 -14.43 11.54
CA GLU A 861 9.76 -15.75 11.44
C GLU A 861 8.23 -15.61 11.36
N VAL A 862 7.61 -16.11 10.28
CA VAL A 862 6.17 -15.94 10.01
C VAL A 862 5.40 -17.26 9.95
N SER A 863 4.13 -17.23 10.35
CA SER A 863 3.18 -18.36 10.29
C SER A 863 1.99 -18.10 9.36
N THR A 864 2.11 -17.15 8.43
CA THR A 864 1.01 -16.67 7.56
C THR A 864 0.48 -17.73 6.59
N VAL A 865 1.25 -18.80 6.34
CA VAL A 865 0.87 -19.94 5.50
C VAL A 865 -0.02 -20.95 6.25
N ASP A 866 -0.06 -20.92 7.58
CA ASP A 866 -1.03 -21.75 8.32
C ASP A 866 -2.46 -21.24 8.08
N PHE A 867 -3.43 -22.16 8.09
CA PHE A 867 -4.84 -21.81 8.01
C PHE A 867 -5.21 -20.78 9.10
N ASP A 868 -5.86 -19.70 8.70
CA ASP A 868 -6.06 -18.53 9.56
C ASP A 868 -7.21 -18.69 10.56
N LEU A 869 -7.95 -19.80 10.48
CA LEU A 869 -9.10 -20.15 11.33
C LEU A 869 -10.23 -19.13 11.28
N LYS A 870 -10.35 -18.33 10.20
CA LYS A 870 -11.54 -17.49 9.99
C LYS A 870 -12.83 -18.29 9.89
N ARG A 871 -12.70 -19.58 9.59
CA ARG A 871 -13.75 -20.58 9.62
C ARG A 871 -13.36 -21.76 10.50
N GLN A 872 -14.36 -22.45 11.01
CA GLN A 872 -14.18 -23.62 11.86
C GLN A 872 -13.83 -24.84 11.01
N PRO A 873 -12.68 -25.50 11.24
CA PRO A 873 -12.33 -26.72 10.53
C PRO A 873 -13.24 -27.89 10.97
N LEU A 874 -13.67 -28.74 10.03
CA LEU A 874 -14.51 -29.89 10.32
C LEU A 874 -13.70 -31.18 10.40
N ARG A 875 -13.55 -31.74 11.61
CA ARG A 875 -12.77 -32.95 11.87
C ARG A 875 -13.17 -34.15 11.01
N GLY A 876 -14.48 -34.37 10.83
CA GLY A 876 -15.00 -35.49 10.04
C GLY A 876 -14.66 -35.44 8.54
N THR A 877 -14.12 -34.32 8.06
CA THR A 877 -13.71 -34.12 6.67
C THR A 877 -12.19 -34.02 6.51
N LEU A 878 -11.44 -34.25 7.60
CA LEU A 878 -9.98 -34.23 7.58
C LEU A 878 -9.46 -35.27 6.58
N ARG A 879 -8.79 -34.79 5.55
CA ARG A 879 -8.05 -35.57 4.57
C ARG A 879 -6.58 -35.22 4.65
N VAL A 880 -5.70 -36.17 4.36
CA VAL A 880 -4.26 -35.95 4.30
C VAL A 880 -3.78 -36.32 2.90
N ASP A 881 -3.38 -35.32 2.14
CA ASP A 881 -2.83 -35.46 0.80
C ASP A 881 -1.29 -35.47 0.88
N VAL A 882 -0.63 -36.29 0.06
CA VAL A 882 0.84 -36.25 -0.09
C VAL A 882 1.16 -35.53 -1.39
N ILE A 883 1.74 -34.34 -1.26
CA ILE A 883 2.07 -33.44 -2.36
C ILE A 883 3.59 -33.27 -2.36
N ASP A 884 4.26 -33.64 -3.46
CA ASP A 884 5.73 -33.56 -3.58
C ASP A 884 6.47 -34.24 -2.41
N GLY A 885 5.96 -35.38 -1.95
CA GLY A 885 6.51 -36.14 -0.83
C GLY A 885 6.22 -35.53 0.57
N ASN A 886 5.42 -34.47 0.65
CA ASN A 886 5.07 -33.78 1.89
C ASN A 886 3.57 -33.90 2.18
N GLU A 887 3.23 -34.24 3.43
CA GLU A 887 1.83 -34.28 3.87
C GLU A 887 1.19 -32.89 3.97
N MET A 888 -0.05 -32.76 3.54
CA MET A 888 -0.87 -31.59 3.78
C MET A 888 -2.26 -32.04 4.19
N ALA A 889 -2.71 -31.59 5.34
CA ALA A 889 -4.09 -31.76 5.75
C ALA A 889 -4.99 -30.76 5.00
N GLY A 890 -6.08 -31.28 4.48
CA GLY A 890 -7.23 -30.53 4.01
C GLY A 890 -8.48 -30.91 4.78
N PHE A 891 -9.47 -30.03 4.78
CA PHE A 891 -10.77 -30.26 5.41
C PHE A 891 -11.78 -29.24 4.90
N ASP A 892 -13.05 -29.56 5.03
CA ASP A 892 -14.13 -28.60 4.87
C ASP A 892 -14.25 -27.73 6.13
N THR A 893 -14.96 -26.61 5.98
CA THR A 893 -15.12 -25.66 7.07
C THR A 893 -16.55 -25.18 7.22
N CYS A 894 -17.00 -24.96 8.45
CA CYS A 894 -18.26 -24.30 8.77
C CYS A 894 -18.02 -22.90 9.33
N ALA A 895 -19.07 -22.09 9.43
CA ALA A 895 -18.99 -20.85 10.18
C ALA A 895 -18.77 -21.19 11.66
N TRP A 896 -18.08 -20.30 12.37
CA TRP A 896 -18.04 -20.39 13.83
C TRP A 896 -19.43 -20.11 14.38
N ASP A 897 -19.86 -20.91 15.37
CA ASP A 897 -21.11 -20.64 16.09
C ASP A 897 -21.06 -19.28 16.77
N SER A 898 -19.98 -19.01 17.52
CA SER A 898 -19.77 -17.77 18.27
C SER A 898 -18.36 -17.17 18.06
N VAL A 899 -18.20 -15.90 18.43
CA VAL A 899 -16.89 -15.22 18.44
C VAL A 899 -15.93 -15.82 19.47
N ASP A 900 -16.46 -16.32 20.58
CA ASP A 900 -15.66 -16.88 21.67
C ASP A 900 -15.04 -18.22 21.29
N ASP A 901 -15.74 -19.02 20.47
CA ASP A 901 -15.20 -20.27 19.93
C ASP A 901 -14.01 -20.00 19.02
N TYR A 902 -14.11 -18.98 18.15
CA TYR A 902 -12.99 -18.54 17.33
C TYR A 902 -11.79 -18.07 18.19
N LYS A 903 -12.02 -17.23 19.22
CA LYS A 903 -10.95 -16.76 20.11
C LYS A 903 -10.23 -17.92 20.78
N HIS A 904 -10.97 -18.92 21.26
CA HIS A 904 -10.42 -20.14 21.85
C HIS A 904 -9.60 -20.94 20.83
N ALA A 905 -10.18 -21.21 19.66
CA ALA A 905 -9.55 -21.90 18.53
C ALA A 905 -8.23 -21.25 18.09
N ARG A 906 -8.22 -19.93 17.93
CA ARG A 906 -7.04 -19.16 17.52
C ARG A 906 -5.97 -19.14 18.60
N GLY A 907 -6.34 -19.10 19.88
CA GLY A 907 -5.41 -19.22 21.00
C GLY A 907 -4.66 -20.56 21.00
N ILE A 908 -5.35 -21.65 20.69
CA ILE A 908 -4.74 -23.00 20.55
C ILE A 908 -3.73 -23.00 19.40
N ALA A 909 -4.14 -22.51 18.22
CA ALA A 909 -3.28 -22.44 17.04
C ALA A 909 -2.05 -21.55 17.27
N GLY A 910 -2.21 -20.37 17.85
CA GLY A 910 -1.11 -19.46 18.18
C GLY A 910 -0.08 -20.12 19.10
N HIS A 911 -0.53 -20.87 20.10
CA HIS A 911 0.39 -21.64 20.94
C HIS A 911 1.11 -22.76 20.16
N MET A 912 0.44 -23.43 19.22
CA MET A 912 1.05 -24.43 18.30
C MET A 912 2.05 -23.85 17.33
N GLN A 913 1.93 -22.58 16.98
CA GLN A 913 2.91 -21.89 16.12
C GLN A 913 4.13 -21.41 16.89
N LEU A 914 3.96 -21.02 18.16
CA LEU A 914 5.07 -20.55 18.98
C LEU A 914 6.05 -21.67 19.32
N VAL A 915 5.57 -22.91 19.45
CA VAL A 915 6.38 -24.03 19.95
C VAL A 915 6.03 -25.33 19.22
N ARG A 916 7.05 -26.05 18.75
CA ARG A 916 6.87 -27.35 18.13
C ARG A 916 6.45 -28.35 19.19
N TYR A 917 5.30 -28.94 19.00
CA TYR A 917 4.80 -29.95 19.91
C TYR A 917 5.62 -31.24 19.84
N GLY A 918 5.75 -31.90 20.99
CA GLY A 918 6.70 -33.01 21.19
C GLY A 918 8.11 -32.59 21.60
N THR A 919 8.44 -31.29 21.60
CA THR A 919 9.75 -30.79 22.04
C THR A 919 9.71 -30.19 23.47
N THR A 920 10.86 -30.17 24.16
CA THR A 920 11.02 -29.64 25.53
C THR A 920 12.22 -28.69 25.60
N GLY A 921 12.29 -27.84 26.63
CA GLY A 921 13.38 -26.87 26.84
C GLY A 921 13.04 -25.42 26.47
N VAL A 922 13.97 -24.50 26.76
CA VAL A 922 13.84 -23.06 26.48
C VAL A 922 14.08 -22.72 25.00
N ASP A 923 14.92 -23.49 24.31
CA ASP A 923 15.28 -23.29 22.89
C ASP A 923 14.46 -24.18 21.95
N ARG A 924 13.23 -24.48 22.33
CA ARG A 924 12.33 -25.32 21.53
C ARG A 924 12.04 -24.63 20.18
N PRO A 925 12.12 -25.37 19.06
CA PRO A 925 11.84 -24.81 17.74
C PRO A 925 10.37 -24.36 17.65
N THR A 926 10.09 -23.43 16.74
CA THR A 926 8.71 -23.03 16.44
C THR A 926 7.94 -24.18 15.78
N GLY A 927 6.62 -24.17 15.95
CA GLY A 927 5.72 -25.17 15.39
C GLY A 927 4.89 -24.62 14.24
N CYS A 928 4.00 -25.45 13.69
CA CYS A 928 3.09 -25.06 12.63
C CYS A 928 1.88 -25.99 12.52
N LEU A 929 0.87 -25.58 11.75
CA LEU A 929 -0.33 -26.38 11.45
C LEU A 929 -0.34 -26.78 9.98
N ARG A 930 0.07 -28.01 9.66
CA ARG A 930 0.14 -28.50 8.27
C ARG A 930 -0.29 -29.95 8.12
N THR A 931 0.23 -30.85 8.96
CA THR A 931 0.05 -32.30 8.80
C THR A 931 -1.24 -32.79 9.44
N GLY A 932 -1.67 -34.01 9.10
CA GLY A 932 -2.82 -34.63 9.78
C GLY A 932 -2.63 -34.71 11.29
N HIS A 933 -1.40 -35.03 11.75
CA HIS A 933 -1.07 -35.07 13.17
C HIS A 933 -1.18 -33.71 13.87
N ASP A 934 -0.78 -32.62 13.19
CA ASP A 934 -0.92 -31.26 13.74
C ASP A 934 -2.39 -30.93 13.95
N TRP A 935 -3.25 -31.24 12.97
CA TRP A 935 -4.68 -30.95 13.04
C TRP A 935 -5.42 -31.85 14.03
N GLU A 936 -5.13 -33.15 14.10
CA GLU A 936 -5.67 -34.03 15.14
C GLU A 936 -5.29 -33.55 16.54
N THR A 937 -4.05 -33.07 16.72
CA THR A 937 -3.62 -32.46 17.98
C THR A 937 -4.39 -31.18 18.29
N TRP A 938 -4.64 -30.34 17.28
CA TRP A 938 -5.45 -29.14 17.42
C TRP A 938 -6.90 -29.47 17.80
N PHE A 939 -7.54 -30.42 17.10
CA PHE A 939 -8.92 -30.86 17.38
C PHE A 939 -9.05 -31.42 18.79
N LYS A 940 -8.14 -32.32 19.19
CA LYS A 940 -8.16 -32.89 20.53
C LYS A 940 -8.03 -31.81 21.62
N ARG A 941 -7.28 -30.74 21.36
CA ARG A 941 -7.16 -29.59 22.27
C ARG A 941 -8.41 -28.74 22.32
N PHE A 942 -9.03 -28.51 21.17
CA PHE A 942 -10.25 -27.71 21.06
C PHE A 942 -11.45 -28.40 21.73
N GLU A 943 -11.58 -29.72 21.54
CA GLU A 943 -12.67 -30.56 22.10
C GLU A 943 -12.49 -30.86 23.59
N SER A 944 -11.27 -30.75 24.12
CA SER A 944 -10.99 -31.04 25.53
C SER A 944 -11.39 -29.90 26.46
N ALA A 945 -11.71 -30.24 27.71
CA ALA A 945 -12.01 -29.25 28.74
C ALA A 945 -10.88 -28.19 28.87
N ARG A 946 -11.28 -26.92 28.94
CA ARG A 946 -10.37 -25.77 29.06
C ARG A 946 -9.36 -25.99 30.20
N GLY A 947 -8.08 -25.79 29.88
CA GLY A 947 -6.97 -25.99 30.82
C GLY A 947 -6.41 -27.41 30.90
N ARG A 948 -6.99 -28.40 30.20
CA ARG A 948 -6.38 -29.72 30.03
C ARG A 948 -5.09 -29.58 29.20
N ARG A 949 -3.97 -30.03 29.77
CA ARG A 949 -2.67 -30.03 29.06
C ARG A 949 -2.58 -31.21 28.13
N ILE A 950 -2.70 -30.94 26.83
CA ILE A 950 -2.44 -31.90 25.74
C ILE A 950 -1.18 -31.48 25.00
N ARG A 951 -0.24 -32.42 24.87
CA ARG A 951 0.99 -32.25 24.09
C ARG A 951 0.74 -32.64 22.63
N THR A 952 0.35 -33.88 22.40
CA THR A 952 -0.08 -34.39 21.08
C THR A 952 -1.36 -35.19 21.24
N ALA A 953 -2.11 -35.41 20.15
CA ALA A 953 -3.26 -36.31 20.15
C ALA A 953 -2.87 -37.70 20.68
N ASP A 954 -1.74 -38.25 20.21
CA ASP A 954 -1.24 -39.55 20.64
C ASP A 954 -0.92 -39.62 22.14
N SER A 955 -0.25 -38.59 22.67
CA SER A 955 0.06 -38.53 24.11
C SER A 955 -1.22 -38.42 24.97
N ALA A 956 -2.27 -37.81 24.42
CA ALA A 956 -3.56 -37.73 25.07
C ALA A 956 -4.24 -39.10 25.08
N LEU A 957 -4.24 -39.82 23.96
CA LEU A 957 -4.75 -41.19 23.86
C LEU A 957 -4.03 -42.14 24.82
N LEU A 958 -2.70 -42.05 24.92
CA LEU A 958 -1.90 -42.81 25.89
C LEU A 958 -2.31 -42.51 27.35
N THR A 959 -2.56 -41.24 27.65
CA THR A 959 -3.03 -40.80 28.98
C THR A 959 -4.46 -41.30 29.27
N GLU A 960 -5.32 -41.28 28.26
CA GLU A 960 -6.71 -41.79 28.32
C GLU A 960 -6.75 -43.30 28.50
N LEU A 961 -5.89 -44.06 27.82
CA LEU A 961 -5.71 -45.49 27.99
C LEU A 961 -5.33 -45.85 29.43
N VAL A 962 -4.32 -45.18 29.99
CA VAL A 962 -3.89 -45.40 31.39
C VAL A 962 -4.99 -45.00 32.37
N ALA A 963 -5.71 -43.91 32.09
CA ALA A 963 -6.86 -43.47 32.88
C ALA A 963 -7.97 -44.54 32.86
N ALA A 964 -8.35 -45.04 31.67
CA ALA A 964 -9.41 -46.01 31.50
C ALA A 964 -9.06 -47.35 32.14
N HIS A 965 -7.81 -47.80 31.98
CA HIS A 965 -7.30 -48.99 32.64
C HIS A 965 -7.38 -48.90 34.16
N LYS A 966 -6.91 -47.78 34.74
CA LYS A 966 -6.98 -47.55 36.19
C LYS A 966 -8.39 -47.32 36.72
N ALA A 967 -9.34 -46.98 35.86
CA ALA A 967 -10.76 -46.90 36.20
C ALA A 967 -11.48 -48.25 36.06
N GLY A 968 -10.83 -49.28 35.50
CA GLY A 968 -11.45 -50.58 35.21
C GLY A 968 -12.39 -50.57 34.01
N LEU A 969 -12.28 -49.56 33.12
CA LEU A 969 -13.12 -49.44 31.92
C LEU A 969 -12.58 -50.21 30.72
N VAL A 970 -11.26 -50.46 30.71
CA VAL A 970 -10.54 -51.29 29.74
C VAL A 970 -9.46 -52.09 30.47
N VAL A 971 -9.01 -53.20 29.91
CA VAL A 971 -7.87 -53.97 30.42
C VAL A 971 -6.76 -53.92 29.39
N VAL A 972 -5.56 -53.54 29.83
CA VAL A 972 -4.34 -53.59 29.02
C VAL A 972 -3.41 -54.57 29.72
N ASP A 973 -3.14 -55.72 29.10
CA ASP A 973 -2.50 -56.86 29.75
C ASP A 973 -1.12 -56.49 30.31
N ARG A 974 -0.33 -55.75 29.52
CA ARG A 974 0.99 -55.22 29.92
C ARG A 974 0.92 -54.30 31.14
N LEU A 975 -0.17 -53.54 31.30
CA LEU A 975 -0.39 -52.69 32.47
C LEU A 975 -0.94 -53.47 33.68
N ALA A 976 -1.60 -54.61 33.47
CA ALA A 976 -2.11 -55.48 34.51
C ALA A 976 -1.00 -56.31 35.20
N VAL A 977 0.11 -56.59 34.50
CA VAL A 977 1.26 -57.33 35.06
C VAL A 977 1.82 -56.61 36.30
N ARG A 978 2.19 -57.38 37.33
CA ARG A 978 2.85 -56.88 38.55
C ARG A 978 4.35 -56.62 38.30
N VAL A 979 4.65 -55.54 37.60
CA VAL A 979 6.00 -54.98 37.41
C VAL A 979 6.11 -53.58 38.02
N SER A 980 7.35 -53.08 38.15
CA SER A 980 7.58 -51.73 38.68
C SER A 980 6.91 -50.66 37.80
N VAL A 981 6.51 -49.53 38.41
CA VAL A 981 5.94 -48.40 37.66
C VAL A 981 6.93 -47.87 36.62
N ALA A 982 8.23 -47.88 36.93
CA ALA A 982 9.27 -47.47 35.97
C ALA A 982 9.25 -48.31 34.69
N GLN A 983 9.07 -49.62 34.80
CA GLN A 983 8.94 -50.51 33.63
C GLN A 983 7.66 -50.24 32.84
N LYS A 984 6.52 -50.01 33.51
CA LYS A 984 5.26 -49.66 32.82
C LYS A 984 5.35 -48.33 32.07
N VAL A 985 5.95 -47.33 32.71
CA VAL A 985 6.19 -46.00 32.12
C VAL A 985 7.16 -46.11 30.95
N GLY A 986 8.25 -46.90 31.09
CA GLY A 986 9.18 -47.14 29.99
C GLY A 986 8.53 -47.82 28.78
N TRP A 987 7.66 -48.80 29.01
CA TRP A 987 6.88 -49.44 27.95
C TRP A 987 5.89 -48.48 27.28
N LEU A 988 5.15 -47.68 28.05
CA LEU A 988 4.23 -46.68 27.48
C LEU A 988 4.98 -45.67 26.59
N SER A 989 6.17 -45.23 27.02
CA SER A 989 7.01 -44.31 26.24
C SER A 989 7.64 -44.96 25.00
N SER A 990 7.71 -46.30 24.92
CA SER A 990 8.25 -46.99 23.74
C SER A 990 7.23 -47.17 22.62
N LEU A 991 5.94 -46.85 22.83
CA LEU A 991 4.87 -47.02 21.83
C LEU A 991 4.90 -45.96 20.71
N GLY A 992 5.92 -45.09 20.65
CA GLY A 992 6.03 -44.05 19.62
C GLY A 992 5.08 -42.85 19.80
N MET A 993 4.19 -42.88 20.79
CA MET A 993 3.15 -41.85 21.05
C MET A 993 3.63 -40.66 21.91
N GLY A 994 4.95 -40.56 22.10
CA GLY A 994 5.60 -39.56 22.95
C GLY A 994 5.90 -40.05 24.38
N GLU A 995 6.65 -39.23 25.11
CA GLU A 995 7.11 -39.57 26.45
C GLU A 995 5.95 -39.56 27.47
N PHE A 996 5.72 -40.71 28.11
CA PHE A 996 4.89 -40.82 29.30
C PHE A 996 5.77 -40.72 30.55
N THR A 997 5.39 -39.86 31.49
CA THR A 997 6.20 -39.57 32.68
C THR A 997 5.64 -40.24 33.93
N ARG A 998 6.49 -40.45 34.94
CA ARG A 998 6.05 -40.91 36.27
C ARG A 998 4.99 -39.99 36.88
N ALA A 999 5.11 -38.68 36.70
CA ALA A 999 4.13 -37.72 37.18
C ALA A 999 2.74 -37.92 36.54
N GLN A 1000 2.67 -38.22 35.23
CA GLN A 1000 1.42 -38.56 34.57
C GLN A 1000 0.80 -39.85 35.12
N TRP A 1001 1.62 -40.90 35.34
CA TRP A 1001 1.15 -42.14 35.98
C TRP A 1001 0.50 -41.88 37.34
N ASP A 1002 1.18 -41.11 38.19
CA ASP A 1002 0.72 -40.79 39.55
C ASP A 1002 -0.53 -39.88 39.51
N HIS A 1003 -0.63 -38.97 38.55
CA HIS A 1003 -1.84 -38.19 38.31
C HIS A 1003 -3.04 -39.07 37.97
N MET A 1004 -2.88 -40.09 37.12
CA MET A 1004 -3.98 -40.99 36.75
C MET A 1004 -4.38 -41.95 37.88
N SER A 1005 -3.55 -42.09 38.93
CA SER A 1005 -3.95 -42.76 40.17
C SER A 1005 -4.96 -41.93 40.98
N LYS A 1006 -4.99 -40.60 40.83
CA LYS A 1006 -5.91 -39.71 41.56
C LYS A 1006 -7.29 -39.70 40.90
N LYS A 1007 -8.33 -40.10 41.65
CA LYS A 1007 -9.71 -40.25 41.15
C LYS A 1007 -10.22 -39.02 40.40
N VAL A 1008 -10.05 -37.81 40.96
CA VAL A 1008 -10.51 -36.54 40.34
C VAL A 1008 -9.83 -36.28 38.99
N ARG A 1009 -8.50 -36.46 38.91
CA ARG A 1009 -7.74 -36.23 37.68
C ARG A 1009 -8.13 -37.23 36.59
N ARG A 1010 -8.30 -38.49 36.98
CA ARG A 1010 -8.75 -39.56 36.08
C ARG A 1010 -10.16 -39.28 35.54
N SER A 1011 -11.10 -38.87 36.39
CA SER A 1011 -12.46 -38.51 35.94
C SER A 1011 -12.48 -37.33 34.98
N THR A 1012 -11.59 -36.34 35.15
CA THR A 1012 -11.47 -35.24 34.19
C THR A 1012 -10.95 -35.71 32.84
N VAL A 1013 -9.93 -36.56 32.81
CA VAL A 1013 -9.38 -37.11 31.56
C VAL A 1013 -10.41 -37.96 30.81
N LEU A 1014 -11.14 -38.81 31.54
CA LEU A 1014 -12.12 -39.72 30.96
C LEU A 1014 -13.42 -39.05 30.51
N ARG A 1015 -13.71 -37.84 31.01
CA ARG A 1015 -14.91 -37.09 30.61
C ARG A 1015 -14.89 -36.73 29.12
N ASP A 1016 -13.71 -36.43 28.59
CA ASP A 1016 -13.51 -35.97 27.21
C ASP A 1016 -12.74 -37.04 26.39
N ALA A 1017 -12.70 -38.28 26.87
CA ALA A 1017 -12.02 -39.39 26.20
C ALA A 1017 -12.96 -40.03 25.18
N ASP A 1018 -12.41 -40.31 24.00
CA ASP A 1018 -13.08 -41.17 23.03
C ASP A 1018 -12.89 -42.62 23.48
N MET A 1019 -13.89 -43.16 24.17
CA MET A 1019 -13.81 -44.48 24.75
C MET A 1019 -13.78 -45.61 23.71
N ASP A 1020 -14.27 -45.36 22.49
CA ASP A 1020 -14.22 -46.33 21.41
C ASP A 1020 -12.80 -46.40 20.84
N ALA A 1021 -12.16 -45.25 20.62
CA ALA A 1021 -10.74 -45.19 20.24
C ALA A 1021 -9.83 -45.81 21.32
N VAL A 1022 -10.11 -45.53 22.61
CA VAL A 1022 -9.34 -46.11 23.73
C VAL A 1022 -9.49 -47.63 23.79
N ARG A 1023 -10.70 -48.16 23.56
CA ARG A 1023 -10.96 -49.62 23.52
C ARG A 1023 -10.27 -50.28 22.34
N ALA A 1024 -10.44 -49.72 21.14
CA ALA A 1024 -9.78 -50.22 19.94
C ALA A 1024 -8.26 -50.29 20.12
N PHE A 1025 -7.68 -49.24 20.70
CA PHE A 1025 -6.24 -49.20 20.98
C PHE A 1025 -5.81 -50.19 22.07
N ALA A 1026 -6.61 -50.37 23.13
CA ALA A 1026 -6.34 -51.41 24.13
C ALA A 1026 -6.37 -52.82 23.52
N ASP A 1027 -7.34 -53.09 22.64
CA ASP A 1027 -7.50 -54.38 21.96
C ASP A 1027 -6.36 -54.65 20.96
N GLU A 1028 -5.86 -53.62 20.28
CA GLU A 1028 -4.66 -53.70 19.42
C GLU A 1028 -3.43 -54.09 20.25
N LEU A 1029 -3.18 -53.37 21.34
CA LEU A 1029 -2.05 -53.63 22.24
C LEU A 1029 -2.10 -55.03 22.89
N ASN A 1030 -3.29 -55.55 23.17
CA ASN A 1030 -3.46 -56.89 23.72
C ASN A 1030 -3.33 -58.00 22.66
N ARG A 1031 -3.67 -57.72 21.40
CA ARG A 1031 -3.49 -58.67 20.28
C ARG A 1031 -2.02 -58.84 19.88
N GLY A 1032 -1.17 -57.85 20.17
CA GLY A 1032 0.25 -57.88 19.83
C GLY A 1032 0.54 -57.53 18.36
N ASP A 1033 -0.48 -57.12 17.60
CA ASP A 1033 -0.36 -56.64 16.23
C ASP A 1033 -0.28 -55.10 16.26
N GLY A 1034 0.93 -54.54 16.23
CA GLY A 1034 1.15 -53.10 16.10
C GLY A 1034 2.13 -52.52 17.12
N TYR A 1035 3.23 -51.95 16.62
CA TYR A 1035 4.37 -51.32 17.33
C TYR A 1035 5.37 -52.26 18.03
N VAL A 1036 6.40 -52.62 17.27
CA VAL A 1036 7.78 -52.88 17.74
C VAL A 1036 8.65 -51.71 17.33
#